data_AF-A0AA49JJL3-F1
#
_entry.id   AF-A0AA49JJL3-F1
#
_cell.length_a   1.000
_cell.length_b   1.000
_cell.length_c   1.000
_cell.angle_alpha   90.00
_cell.angle_beta   90.00
_cell.angle_gamma   90.00
#
_symmetry.space_group_name_H-M   'P 1'
#
loop_
_entity.id
_entity.type
_entity.pdbx_description
1 polymer ?
#
loop_
_entity_poly.entity_id
_entity_poly.type
_entity_poly.pdbx_seq_one_letter_code
_entity_poly.pdbx_strand_id
1 'polypeptide(L)'
;MNKRIGSALLSVWLTMAAWSALMAQTNTQQPGGELSPEAIEEYKQQAQELVSFLEYMMNFLGDPKATTQQKETIITQSYLKAFRDEDVQVEDDLAEDRSVVTNKNVQAYLKDIDFFFRNAKFDLSVDDVSYYVGEANKKFFRVTLSRNLQGTTVDGDTVNSNQIRYVEINLDEADKDLKIASVYTTKLSEREELANWWSEVPQAWQQYFKEQVGAQDWDSANYRMLREIVRLDQIDLSGNKSIYDLEPLGKLIDLRYLDISNTRVNDLYPLRNLTKLEVLTCSQTEVADLEPLKYATSLREIICEDTKINDLSVLANFTKLEKLYCSNTPVYQLVPLKSLKDLRCANTAITDLAPLASMTKLVYLDCSGTSISDLQPMASISAVTWLNIENTPIVNLEPLQALTQLQVLLLNSTPVENLEALNGLPALERIYCDDTPIKQAEANRFMVINPKVLVIYESEQLQGWWEALNPEWKQVFGNYVSVDTLNKEKLAKIANLTEIDISGNRQVRQLDPLAKLTGLQRLNCENTGISSLEALSGMINLQYLNCAGTQVDSLGALSSARSLRVLNIDKTSVSSLMPLNSIAGIQRLSCESTPIQEEKVIQFIRDHPETVVIYKTNQLSLWWNGLPPAWKEELREQVSMGDIPDREQLHEIAFLKSLTIEENSKVSSLEPLQEFVRLTELTLTGTRVASLEPLRTMNTLRALICARNPIRSLEPLASLTELTYLDCQNTPVEDLKPIRDMISLETLKCSGTQVSKLKPLSSLINLRQLECYNTSVKKLKHLRDLYQLEELRCYNTRISSREVDKFRDNHPDCEVVYY
;
A
#
# COMPACT_ATOMS: atom_id res chain seq x y z
N MET A 1 -42.39 -9.67 -3.01
CA MET A 1 -42.81 -10.80 -3.87
C MET A 1 -43.51 -11.95 -3.13
N ASN A 2 -43.31 -12.13 -1.82
CA ASN A 2 -43.97 -13.20 -1.02
C ASN A 2 -45.52 -13.15 -0.93
N LYS A 3 -46.19 -12.06 -1.34
CA LYS A 3 -47.66 -11.91 -1.19
C LYS A 3 -48.50 -12.65 -2.25
N ARG A 4 -47.97 -12.93 -3.46
CA ARG A 4 -48.75 -13.56 -4.56
C ARG A 4 -48.73 -15.09 -4.53
N ILE A 5 -47.59 -15.70 -4.17
CA ILE A 5 -47.49 -17.15 -3.93
C ILE A 5 -48.31 -17.51 -2.69
N GLY A 6 -48.29 -16.62 -1.69
CA GLY A 6 -49.10 -16.70 -0.50
C GLY A 6 -50.59 -16.84 -0.76
N SER A 7 -51.22 -16.14 -1.72
CA SER A 7 -52.69 -16.16 -1.81
C SER A 7 -53.30 -17.45 -2.36
N ALA A 8 -52.64 -18.15 -3.29
CA ALA A 8 -53.12 -19.41 -3.85
C ALA A 8 -52.76 -20.61 -2.95
N LEU A 9 -51.54 -20.60 -2.38
CA LEU A 9 -51.17 -21.57 -1.35
C LEU A 9 -52.00 -21.36 -0.08
N LEU A 10 -52.23 -20.11 0.37
CA LEU A 10 -53.10 -19.81 1.51
C LEU A 10 -54.54 -20.22 1.23
N SER A 11 -55.09 -20.08 0.03
CA SER A 11 -56.50 -20.44 -0.18
C SER A 11 -56.73 -21.94 0.00
N VAL A 12 -55.80 -22.78 -0.46
CA VAL A 12 -55.83 -24.24 -0.27
C VAL A 12 -55.41 -24.65 1.15
N TRP A 13 -54.47 -23.92 1.77
CA TRP A 13 -54.09 -24.14 3.17
C TRP A 13 -55.14 -23.67 4.17
N LEU A 14 -55.84 -22.57 3.91
CA LEU A 14 -56.90 -22.03 4.77
C LEU A 14 -58.12 -22.95 4.75
N THR A 15 -58.40 -23.64 3.65
CA THR A 15 -59.43 -24.68 3.61
C THR A 15 -59.04 -25.88 4.47
N MET A 16 -57.80 -26.37 4.38
CA MET A 16 -57.28 -27.45 5.25
C MET A 16 -57.17 -27.05 6.74
N ALA A 17 -56.68 -25.84 7.03
CA ALA A 17 -56.49 -25.33 8.39
C ALA A 17 -57.81 -24.96 9.09
N ALA A 18 -58.82 -24.50 8.33
CA ALA A 18 -60.15 -24.21 8.88
C ALA A 18 -60.89 -25.49 9.29
N TRP A 19 -60.63 -26.62 8.61
CA TRP A 19 -61.21 -27.91 8.96
C TRP A 19 -60.55 -28.52 10.21
N SER A 20 -59.22 -28.51 10.29
CA SER A 20 -58.47 -28.99 11.46
C SER A 20 -58.77 -28.19 12.74
N ALA A 21 -58.98 -26.87 12.64
CA ALA A 21 -59.38 -26.04 13.77
C ALA A 21 -60.82 -26.32 14.27
N LEU A 22 -61.73 -26.76 13.40
CA LEU A 22 -63.09 -27.15 13.78
C LEU A 22 -63.11 -28.45 14.61
N MET A 23 -62.15 -29.36 14.38
CA MET A 23 -62.04 -30.67 15.05
C MET A 23 -61.30 -30.67 16.40
N ALA A 24 -60.66 -29.55 16.77
CA ALA A 24 -60.15 -29.39 18.12
C ALA A 24 -61.28 -29.36 19.18
N GLN A 25 -62.55 -29.19 18.76
CA GLN A 25 -63.69 -29.04 19.66
C GLN A 25 -64.57 -30.30 19.83
N THR A 26 -64.38 -31.38 19.07
CA THR A 26 -65.38 -32.48 19.02
C THR A 26 -64.87 -33.91 19.21
N ASN A 27 -63.62 -34.17 19.54
CA ASN A 27 -63.18 -35.55 19.77
C ASN A 27 -62.28 -35.72 20.99
N THR A 28 -62.87 -36.19 22.09
CA THR A 28 -62.19 -36.75 23.26
C THR A 28 -62.04 -38.27 23.08
N GLN A 29 -61.00 -38.70 22.36
CA GLN A 29 -60.56 -40.11 22.37
C GLN A 29 -59.19 -40.21 23.03
N GLN A 30 -59.04 -41.23 23.87
CA GLN A 30 -57.76 -41.56 24.53
C GLN A 30 -56.72 -42.01 23.48
N PRO A 31 -55.44 -41.62 23.62
CA PRO A 31 -54.39 -42.08 22.74
C PRO A 31 -54.24 -43.61 22.81
N GLY A 32 -54.37 -44.29 21.67
CA GLY A 32 -54.13 -45.74 21.53
C GLY A 32 -55.29 -46.62 21.05
N GLY A 33 -56.53 -46.12 20.92
CA GLY A 33 -57.68 -46.86 20.37
C GLY A 33 -57.79 -46.85 18.84
N GLU A 34 -58.60 -47.73 18.25
CA GLU A 34 -59.01 -47.64 16.83
C GLU A 34 -59.81 -46.35 16.59
N LEU A 35 -59.61 -45.70 15.44
CA LEU A 35 -60.36 -44.49 15.05
C LEU A 35 -61.85 -44.79 14.91
N SER A 36 -62.70 -43.82 15.24
CA SER A 36 -64.15 -43.96 14.96
C SER A 36 -64.41 -43.94 13.44
N PRO A 37 -65.49 -44.58 12.96
CA PRO A 37 -65.85 -44.54 11.55
C PRO A 37 -65.97 -43.13 10.98
N GLU A 38 -66.48 -42.17 11.77
CA GLU A 38 -66.58 -40.76 11.35
C GLU A 38 -65.20 -40.11 11.19
N ALA A 39 -64.26 -40.37 12.11
CA ALA A 39 -62.90 -39.87 12.03
C ALA A 39 -62.15 -40.49 10.83
N ILE A 40 -62.39 -41.77 10.54
CA ILE A 40 -61.82 -42.43 9.36
C ILE A 40 -62.28 -41.74 8.07
N GLU A 41 -63.57 -41.48 7.89
CA GLU A 41 -64.08 -40.81 6.69
C GLU A 41 -63.58 -39.37 6.55
N GLU A 42 -63.43 -38.64 7.67
CA GLU A 42 -62.83 -37.30 7.64
C GLU A 42 -61.37 -37.34 7.20
N TYR A 43 -60.54 -38.22 7.79
CA TYR A 43 -59.14 -38.34 7.40
C TYR A 43 -58.97 -38.88 5.97
N LYS A 44 -59.91 -39.66 5.45
CA LYS A 44 -59.93 -40.02 4.01
C LYS A 44 -60.13 -38.78 3.13
N GLN A 45 -61.01 -37.85 3.51
CA GLN A 45 -61.18 -36.60 2.77
C GLN A 45 -59.91 -35.73 2.84
N GLN A 46 -59.32 -35.59 4.03
CA GLN A 46 -58.05 -34.86 4.18
C GLN A 46 -56.90 -35.51 3.39
N ALA A 47 -56.86 -36.85 3.31
CA ALA A 47 -55.89 -37.56 2.48
C ALA A 47 -56.06 -37.26 0.98
N GLN A 48 -57.30 -37.10 0.49
CA GLN A 48 -57.55 -36.65 -0.88
C GLN A 48 -57.09 -35.21 -1.12
N GLU A 49 -57.36 -34.30 -0.17
CA GLU A 49 -56.88 -32.91 -0.24
C GLU A 49 -55.35 -32.83 -0.26
N LEU A 50 -54.68 -33.70 0.49
CA LEU A 50 -53.22 -33.82 0.48
C LEU A 50 -52.68 -34.27 -0.89
N VAL A 51 -53.37 -35.19 -1.57
CA VAL A 51 -53.04 -35.60 -2.95
C VAL A 51 -53.29 -34.47 -3.95
N SER A 52 -54.38 -33.71 -3.83
CA SER A 52 -54.60 -32.51 -4.66
C SER A 52 -53.51 -31.45 -4.44
N PHE A 53 -53.02 -31.30 -3.21
CA PHE A 53 -51.91 -30.42 -2.90
C PHE A 53 -50.58 -30.93 -3.51
N LEU A 54 -50.34 -32.24 -3.49
CA LEU A 54 -49.20 -32.86 -4.19
C LEU A 54 -49.26 -32.58 -5.70
N GLU A 55 -50.41 -32.79 -6.33
CA GLU A 55 -50.62 -32.48 -7.75
C GLU A 55 -50.30 -31.00 -8.06
N TYR A 56 -50.80 -30.08 -7.24
CA TYR A 56 -50.52 -28.66 -7.39
C TYR A 56 -49.02 -28.35 -7.34
N MET A 57 -48.29 -28.92 -6.37
CA MET A 57 -46.84 -28.72 -6.26
C MET A 57 -46.11 -29.24 -7.50
N MET A 58 -46.43 -30.44 -7.96
CA MET A 58 -45.81 -31.06 -9.13
C MET A 58 -46.08 -30.26 -10.41
N ASN A 59 -47.33 -29.80 -10.59
CA ASN A 59 -47.70 -28.93 -11.70
C ASN A 59 -47.03 -27.56 -11.65
N PHE A 60 -46.83 -26.98 -10.47
CA PHE A 60 -46.12 -25.72 -10.34
C PHE A 60 -44.65 -25.85 -10.71
N LEU A 61 -44.01 -26.96 -10.34
CA LEU A 61 -42.62 -27.27 -10.73
C LEU A 61 -42.52 -27.50 -12.24
N GLY A 62 -43.53 -28.12 -12.84
CA GLY A 62 -43.64 -28.31 -14.29
C GLY A 62 -44.06 -27.06 -15.08
N ASP A 63 -44.39 -25.94 -14.44
CA ASP A 63 -44.78 -24.71 -15.14
C ASP A 63 -43.53 -23.92 -15.60
N PRO A 64 -43.34 -23.69 -16.92
CA PRO A 64 -42.22 -22.89 -17.42
C PRO A 64 -42.26 -21.42 -17.01
N LYS A 65 -43.41 -20.93 -16.49
CA LYS A 65 -43.55 -19.53 -16.02
C LYS A 65 -43.09 -19.34 -14.57
N ALA A 66 -42.90 -20.41 -13.81
CA ALA A 66 -42.43 -20.33 -12.44
C ALA A 66 -40.91 -20.08 -12.40
N THR A 67 -40.46 -19.14 -11.58
CA THR A 67 -39.02 -18.82 -11.44
C THR A 67 -38.30 -19.85 -10.58
N THR A 68 -36.98 -20.02 -10.76
CA THR A 68 -36.15 -20.95 -9.98
C THR A 68 -36.29 -20.74 -8.48
N GLN A 69 -36.31 -19.50 -8.00
CA GLN A 69 -36.50 -19.19 -6.57
C GLN A 69 -37.87 -19.65 -6.04
N GLN A 70 -38.93 -19.54 -6.86
CA GLN A 70 -40.26 -20.02 -6.48
C GLN A 70 -40.29 -21.55 -6.42
N LYS A 71 -39.69 -22.22 -7.41
CA LYS A 71 -39.56 -23.69 -7.44
C LYS A 71 -38.72 -24.19 -6.28
N GLU A 72 -37.60 -23.54 -5.98
CA GLU A 72 -36.74 -23.83 -4.82
C GLU A 72 -37.53 -23.75 -3.51
N THR A 73 -38.38 -22.74 -3.34
CA THR A 73 -39.24 -22.60 -2.14
C THR A 73 -40.19 -23.79 -1.99
N ILE A 74 -40.68 -24.36 -3.09
CA ILE A 74 -41.50 -25.58 -3.03
C ILE A 74 -40.62 -26.77 -2.61
N ILE A 75 -39.50 -26.96 -3.30
CA ILE A 75 -38.58 -28.08 -3.13
C ILE A 75 -37.97 -28.12 -1.73
N THR A 76 -37.66 -26.98 -1.11
CA THR A 76 -36.88 -26.92 0.14
C THR A 76 -37.72 -26.59 1.38
N GLN A 77 -38.90 -25.98 1.23
CA GLN A 77 -39.73 -25.54 2.36
C GLN A 77 -41.16 -26.04 2.27
N SER A 78 -41.83 -25.81 1.14
CA SER A 78 -43.28 -26.06 1.05
C SER A 78 -43.62 -27.55 1.00
N TYR A 79 -42.72 -28.41 0.53
CA TYR A 79 -42.95 -29.85 0.48
C TYR A 79 -43.24 -30.47 1.86
N LEU A 80 -42.67 -29.93 2.95
CA LEU A 80 -42.93 -30.37 4.34
C LEU A 80 -44.39 -30.20 4.76
N LYS A 81 -45.19 -29.45 3.99
CA LYS A 81 -46.64 -29.37 4.20
C LYS A 81 -47.33 -30.67 3.79
N ALA A 82 -46.81 -31.34 2.76
CA ALA A 82 -47.36 -32.59 2.23
C ALA A 82 -46.65 -33.83 2.78
N PHE A 83 -45.32 -33.79 2.85
CA PHE A 83 -44.46 -34.92 3.19
C PHE A 83 -43.97 -34.84 4.63
N ARG A 84 -43.75 -36.01 5.24
CA ARG A 84 -43.31 -36.13 6.64
C ARG A 84 -41.96 -35.44 6.89
N ASP A 85 -40.99 -35.70 6.02
CA ASP A 85 -39.62 -35.17 6.08
C ASP A 85 -38.94 -35.32 4.71
N GLU A 86 -37.68 -34.88 4.59
CA GLU A 86 -36.90 -35.06 3.36
C GLU A 86 -36.66 -36.54 3.01
N ASP A 87 -36.57 -37.42 4.01
CA ASP A 87 -36.22 -38.84 3.85
C ASP A 87 -37.36 -39.71 3.29
N VAL A 88 -38.55 -39.14 3.10
CA VAL A 88 -39.66 -39.84 2.44
C VAL A 88 -39.26 -40.26 1.03
N GLN A 89 -39.44 -41.55 0.76
CA GLN A 89 -39.10 -42.17 -0.52
C GLN A 89 -40.26 -42.09 -1.51
N VAL A 90 -39.97 -41.54 -2.67
CA VAL A 90 -40.84 -41.43 -3.85
C VAL A 90 -40.23 -42.27 -4.96
N GLU A 91 -40.99 -43.26 -5.44
CA GLU A 91 -40.61 -44.08 -6.60
C GLU A 91 -40.51 -43.19 -7.84
N ASP A 92 -39.36 -43.24 -8.50
CA ASP A 92 -39.09 -42.41 -9.67
C ASP A 92 -39.82 -42.95 -10.89
N ASP A 93 -40.68 -42.11 -11.46
CA ASP A 93 -41.58 -42.46 -12.53
C ASP A 93 -41.66 -41.43 -13.66
N LEU A 94 -40.67 -40.54 -13.72
CA LEU A 94 -40.66 -39.44 -14.67
C LEU A 94 -40.19 -39.88 -16.07
N ALA A 95 -39.53 -41.04 -16.19
CA ALA A 95 -39.10 -41.66 -17.44
C ALA A 95 -39.86 -42.97 -17.72
N GLU A 96 -40.23 -43.23 -18.97
CA GLU A 96 -41.07 -44.38 -19.36
C GLU A 96 -40.30 -45.71 -19.51
N ASP A 97 -38.97 -45.68 -19.64
CA ASP A 97 -38.14 -46.80 -20.13
C ASP A 97 -37.15 -47.39 -19.10
N ARG A 98 -37.39 -47.20 -17.79
CA ARG A 98 -36.49 -47.75 -16.76
C ARG A 98 -36.63 -49.25 -16.57
N SER A 99 -35.50 -49.95 -16.57
CA SER A 99 -35.39 -51.39 -16.28
C SER A 99 -35.40 -51.72 -14.78
N VAL A 100 -35.09 -50.75 -13.91
CA VAL A 100 -34.96 -50.94 -12.46
C VAL A 100 -35.79 -49.90 -11.70
N VAL A 101 -36.51 -50.36 -10.67
CA VAL A 101 -37.25 -49.49 -9.75
C VAL A 101 -36.26 -48.78 -8.84
N THR A 102 -36.32 -47.45 -8.80
CA THR A 102 -35.46 -46.60 -7.96
C THR A 102 -36.32 -45.63 -7.17
N ASN A 103 -35.97 -45.37 -5.90
CA ASN A 103 -36.60 -44.31 -5.13
C ASN A 103 -35.68 -43.10 -5.04
N LYS A 104 -36.32 -41.97 -4.79
CA LYS A 104 -35.69 -40.69 -4.53
C LYS A 104 -36.27 -40.12 -3.26
N ASN A 105 -35.44 -39.38 -2.54
CA ASN A 105 -35.96 -38.51 -1.51
C ASN A 105 -36.87 -37.44 -2.14
N VAL A 106 -37.76 -36.84 -1.35
CA VAL A 106 -38.80 -35.95 -1.89
C VAL A 106 -38.20 -34.80 -2.69
N GLN A 107 -37.16 -34.17 -2.16
CA GLN A 107 -36.56 -33.00 -2.79
C GLN A 107 -35.90 -33.35 -4.13
N ALA A 108 -35.27 -34.53 -4.25
CA ALA A 108 -34.67 -35.00 -5.48
C ALA A 108 -35.75 -35.28 -6.54
N TYR A 109 -36.81 -35.99 -6.18
CA TYR A 109 -37.93 -36.25 -7.09
C TYR A 109 -38.57 -34.95 -7.60
N LEU A 110 -38.84 -34.00 -6.70
CA LEU A 110 -39.42 -32.70 -7.06
C LEU A 110 -38.48 -31.87 -7.96
N LYS A 111 -37.16 -31.94 -7.76
CA LYS A 111 -36.18 -31.29 -8.66
C LYS A 111 -36.19 -31.90 -10.04
N ASP A 112 -36.27 -33.23 -10.13
CA ASP A 112 -36.25 -33.92 -11.43
C ASP A 112 -37.43 -33.50 -12.32
N ILE A 113 -38.58 -33.11 -11.74
CA ILE A 113 -39.67 -32.51 -12.50
C ILE A 113 -39.21 -31.25 -13.26
N ASP A 114 -38.41 -30.39 -12.63
CA ASP A 114 -37.91 -29.15 -13.22
C ASP A 114 -36.67 -29.35 -14.09
N PHE A 115 -35.86 -30.39 -13.85
CA PHE A 115 -34.68 -30.70 -14.67
C PHE A 115 -35.01 -31.53 -15.91
N PHE A 116 -36.00 -32.42 -15.84
CA PHE A 116 -36.29 -33.35 -16.92
C PHE A 116 -37.27 -32.77 -17.94
N PHE A 117 -38.12 -31.81 -17.53
CA PHE A 117 -39.18 -31.26 -18.37
C PHE A 117 -39.03 -29.76 -18.65
N ARG A 118 -39.26 -29.37 -19.91
CA ARG A 118 -39.55 -27.97 -20.28
C ARG A 118 -40.93 -27.54 -19.77
N ASN A 119 -41.87 -28.47 -19.81
CA ASN A 119 -43.18 -28.34 -19.20
C ASN A 119 -43.69 -29.73 -18.80
N ALA A 120 -44.33 -29.83 -17.64
CA ALA A 120 -44.96 -31.05 -17.18
C ALA A 120 -46.32 -30.74 -16.55
N LYS A 121 -47.28 -31.62 -16.81
CA LYS A 121 -48.61 -31.61 -16.22
C LYS A 121 -48.92 -32.99 -15.64
N PHE A 122 -49.26 -32.99 -14.37
CA PHE A 122 -49.72 -34.14 -13.61
C PHE A 122 -51.22 -34.02 -13.33
N ASP A 123 -51.93 -35.12 -13.49
CA ASP A 123 -53.32 -35.30 -13.08
C ASP A 123 -53.37 -36.56 -12.19
N LEU A 124 -53.69 -36.36 -10.90
CA LEU A 124 -53.71 -37.38 -9.86
C LEU A 124 -55.16 -37.72 -9.51
N SER A 125 -55.73 -38.69 -10.22
CA SER A 125 -57.10 -39.14 -10.00
C SER A 125 -57.15 -40.23 -8.91
N VAL A 126 -57.76 -39.92 -7.76
CA VAL A 126 -57.90 -40.86 -6.63
C VAL A 126 -58.98 -41.91 -6.92
N ASP A 127 -58.60 -43.19 -6.86
CA ASP A 127 -59.47 -44.34 -7.10
C ASP A 127 -60.03 -44.92 -5.78
N ASP A 128 -59.19 -45.07 -4.75
CA ASP A 128 -59.57 -45.58 -3.42
C ASP A 128 -58.73 -44.92 -2.31
N VAL A 129 -59.31 -44.79 -1.12
CA VAL A 129 -58.58 -44.45 0.11
C VAL A 129 -58.95 -45.47 1.18
N SER A 130 -58.03 -46.36 1.52
CA SER A 130 -58.24 -47.36 2.57
C SER A 130 -57.38 -47.11 3.82
N TYR A 131 -57.96 -47.38 4.99
CA TYR A 131 -57.34 -47.18 6.30
C TYR A 131 -56.72 -48.48 6.81
N TYR A 132 -55.53 -48.38 7.41
CA TYR A 132 -54.77 -49.50 7.94
C TYR A 132 -54.14 -49.15 9.29
N VAL A 133 -53.96 -50.18 10.12
CA VAL A 133 -53.15 -50.12 11.35
C VAL A 133 -51.93 -50.99 11.14
N GLY A 134 -50.76 -50.34 11.07
CA GLY A 134 -49.47 -50.99 10.88
C GLY A 134 -48.82 -51.43 12.20
N GLU A 135 -47.54 -51.76 12.11
CA GLU A 135 -46.72 -52.13 13.28
C GLU A 135 -46.67 -50.99 14.31
N ALA A 136 -46.51 -51.35 15.59
CA ALA A 136 -46.51 -50.41 16.72
C ALA A 136 -47.79 -49.54 16.83
N ASN A 137 -48.94 -50.04 16.36
CA ASN A 137 -50.23 -49.33 16.35
C ASN A 137 -50.23 -48.06 15.50
N LYS A 138 -49.36 -47.98 14.49
CA LYS A 138 -49.23 -46.82 13.63
C LYS A 138 -50.36 -46.77 12.61
N LYS A 139 -51.19 -45.74 12.70
CA LYS A 139 -52.35 -45.51 11.83
C LYS A 139 -51.93 -44.84 10.52
N PHE A 140 -52.35 -45.39 9.39
CA PHE A 140 -52.05 -44.81 8.09
C PHE A 140 -53.17 -45.05 7.07
N PHE A 141 -53.19 -44.21 6.04
CA PHE A 141 -54.10 -44.30 4.90
C PHE A 141 -53.29 -44.64 3.66
N ARG A 142 -53.78 -45.56 2.84
CA ARG A 142 -53.22 -45.84 1.53
C ARG A 142 -54.19 -45.31 0.49
N VAL A 143 -53.74 -44.31 -0.27
CA VAL A 143 -54.46 -43.79 -1.43
C VAL A 143 -54.00 -44.55 -2.66
N THR A 144 -54.92 -45.21 -3.35
CA THR A 144 -54.70 -45.73 -4.69
C THR A 144 -55.15 -44.67 -5.68
N LEU A 145 -54.25 -44.28 -6.59
CA LEU A 145 -54.53 -43.26 -7.59
C LEU A 145 -53.96 -43.63 -8.96
N SER A 146 -54.59 -43.08 -10.00
CA SER A 146 -54.10 -43.08 -11.36
C SER A 146 -53.39 -41.76 -11.64
N ARG A 147 -52.09 -41.81 -11.92
CA ARG A 147 -51.25 -40.64 -12.23
C ARG A 147 -51.10 -40.53 -13.74
N ASN A 148 -51.60 -39.46 -14.35
CA ASN A 148 -51.33 -39.12 -15.75
C ASN A 148 -50.27 -38.02 -15.81
N LEU A 149 -49.17 -38.26 -16.53
CA LEU A 149 -48.09 -37.30 -16.74
C LEU A 149 -47.98 -36.98 -18.23
N GLN A 150 -48.20 -35.72 -18.57
CA GLN A 150 -48.02 -35.17 -19.91
C GLN A 150 -47.00 -34.04 -19.90
N GLY A 151 -46.11 -34.00 -20.88
CA GLY A 151 -45.12 -32.94 -20.94
C GLY A 151 -44.18 -33.02 -22.12
N THR A 152 -43.22 -32.11 -22.14
CA THR A 152 -42.10 -32.12 -23.10
C THR A 152 -40.80 -32.14 -22.33
N THR A 153 -39.92 -33.10 -22.61
CA THR A 153 -38.60 -33.19 -21.97
C THR A 153 -37.69 -32.04 -22.40
N VAL A 154 -36.57 -31.85 -21.69
CA VAL A 154 -35.52 -30.90 -22.08
C VAL A 154 -34.95 -31.18 -23.48
N ASP A 155 -34.96 -32.43 -23.93
CA ASP A 155 -34.53 -32.86 -25.26
C ASP A 155 -35.60 -32.63 -26.35
N GLY A 156 -36.84 -32.34 -25.97
CA GLY A 156 -37.95 -32.05 -26.88
C GLY A 156 -38.90 -33.22 -27.13
N ASP A 157 -38.69 -34.36 -26.47
CA ASP A 157 -39.56 -35.52 -26.57
C ASP A 157 -40.88 -35.28 -25.85
N THR A 158 -41.98 -35.80 -26.42
CA THR A 158 -43.29 -35.73 -25.77
C THR A 158 -43.47 -36.93 -24.86
N VAL A 159 -43.83 -36.68 -23.61
CA VAL A 159 -44.17 -37.71 -22.63
C VAL A 159 -45.68 -37.72 -22.42
N ASN A 160 -46.27 -38.91 -22.42
CA ASN A 160 -47.67 -39.12 -22.07
C ASN A 160 -47.84 -40.50 -21.44
N SER A 161 -47.59 -40.58 -20.14
CA SER A 161 -47.64 -41.83 -19.39
C SER A 161 -48.81 -41.84 -18.42
N ASN A 162 -49.42 -43.02 -18.23
CA ASN A 162 -50.39 -43.27 -17.19
C ASN A 162 -49.93 -44.45 -16.34
N GLN A 163 -49.88 -44.28 -15.02
CA GLN A 163 -49.47 -45.34 -14.11
C GLN A 163 -50.26 -45.29 -12.80
N ILE A 164 -50.48 -46.46 -12.20
CA ILE A 164 -51.12 -46.58 -10.89
C ILE A 164 -50.07 -46.33 -9.79
N ARG A 165 -50.42 -45.54 -8.78
CA ARG A 165 -49.60 -45.26 -7.60
C ARG A 165 -50.34 -45.53 -6.31
N TYR A 166 -49.56 -45.88 -5.30
CA TYR A 166 -49.98 -45.93 -3.91
C TYR A 166 -49.28 -44.81 -3.14
N VAL A 167 -50.07 -43.96 -2.48
CA VAL A 167 -49.56 -42.94 -1.56
C VAL A 167 -49.89 -43.38 -0.15
N GLU A 168 -48.87 -43.69 0.64
CA GLU A 168 -49.01 -44.01 2.06
C GLU A 168 -48.94 -42.71 2.86
N ILE A 169 -49.98 -42.40 3.63
CA ILE A 169 -50.12 -41.18 4.42
C ILE A 169 -50.24 -41.57 5.88
N ASN A 170 -49.27 -41.16 6.69
CA ASN A 170 -49.29 -41.41 8.14
C ASN A 170 -50.14 -40.36 8.84
N LEU A 171 -50.86 -40.80 9.87
CA LEU A 171 -51.51 -39.92 10.83
C LEU A 171 -50.57 -39.69 12.02
N ASP A 172 -50.24 -38.43 12.28
CA ASP A 172 -49.69 -38.02 13.57
C ASP A 172 -50.86 -37.74 14.54
N GLU A 173 -51.05 -38.63 15.52
CA GLU A 173 -52.14 -38.51 16.49
C GLU A 173 -51.97 -37.34 17.46
N ALA A 174 -50.74 -36.88 17.70
CA ALA A 174 -50.47 -35.77 18.62
C ALA A 174 -50.85 -34.43 17.98
N ASP A 175 -50.49 -34.25 16.72
CA ASP A 175 -50.73 -33.01 15.97
C ASP A 175 -52.00 -33.05 15.11
N LYS A 176 -52.68 -34.21 15.05
CA LYS A 176 -53.83 -34.49 14.17
C LYS A 176 -53.54 -34.13 12.71
N ASP A 177 -52.31 -34.38 12.27
CA ASP A 177 -51.80 -34.01 10.96
C ASP A 177 -51.57 -35.24 10.08
N LEU A 178 -51.80 -35.08 8.78
CA LEU A 178 -51.57 -36.12 7.78
C LEU A 178 -50.34 -35.78 6.95
N LYS A 179 -49.42 -36.74 6.85
CA LYS A 179 -48.18 -36.58 6.08
C LYS A 179 -47.93 -37.78 5.18
N ILE A 180 -47.63 -37.49 3.90
CA ILE A 180 -47.15 -38.49 2.96
C ILE A 180 -45.85 -39.08 3.49
N ALA A 181 -45.84 -40.41 3.57
CA ALA A 181 -44.76 -41.22 4.12
C ALA A 181 -44.03 -42.03 3.04
N SER A 182 -44.69 -42.32 1.93
CA SER A 182 -44.10 -42.92 0.73
C SER A 182 -45.05 -42.81 -0.46
N VAL A 183 -44.50 -42.73 -1.68
CA VAL A 183 -45.24 -42.84 -2.95
C VAL A 183 -44.59 -43.95 -3.75
N TYR A 184 -45.32 -45.00 -4.10
CA TYR A 184 -44.75 -46.19 -4.74
C TYR A 184 -45.74 -46.95 -5.61
N THR A 185 -45.21 -47.78 -6.49
CA THR A 185 -45.92 -48.90 -7.14
C THR A 185 -45.38 -50.22 -6.57
N THR A 186 -44.07 -50.25 -6.28
CA THR A 186 -43.31 -51.37 -5.74
C THR A 186 -42.55 -50.91 -4.50
N LYS A 187 -42.89 -51.44 -3.32
CA LYS A 187 -42.25 -51.04 -2.06
C LYS A 187 -40.92 -51.80 -1.86
N LEU A 188 -39.80 -51.17 -2.22
CA LEU A 188 -38.45 -51.69 -1.96
C LEU A 188 -37.94 -51.31 -0.56
N SER A 189 -37.12 -52.16 0.04
CA SER A 189 -36.36 -51.82 1.26
C SER A 189 -35.09 -51.01 0.91
N GLU A 190 -34.63 -50.16 1.83
CA GLU A 190 -33.36 -49.40 1.68
C GLU A 190 -32.18 -50.32 1.32
N ARG A 191 -32.16 -51.55 1.86
CA ARG A 191 -31.13 -52.54 1.56
C ARG A 191 -31.16 -53.00 0.11
N GLU A 192 -32.35 -53.28 -0.43
CA GLU A 192 -32.51 -53.65 -1.84
C GLU A 192 -32.19 -52.46 -2.75
N GLU A 193 -32.56 -51.26 -2.34
CA GLU A 193 -32.31 -50.04 -3.11
C GLU A 193 -30.81 -49.72 -3.23
N LEU A 194 -30.07 -49.79 -2.12
CA LEU A 194 -28.62 -49.62 -2.13
C LEU A 194 -27.91 -50.76 -2.88
N ALA A 195 -28.42 -51.99 -2.79
CA ALA A 195 -27.87 -53.12 -3.54
C ALA A 195 -28.08 -52.95 -5.05
N ASN A 196 -29.27 -52.48 -5.48
CA ASN A 196 -29.57 -52.18 -6.87
C ASN A 196 -28.68 -51.06 -7.40
N TRP A 197 -28.58 -49.94 -6.67
CA TRP A 197 -27.67 -48.85 -7.02
C TRP A 197 -26.24 -49.36 -7.17
N TRP A 198 -25.70 -50.10 -6.19
CA TRP A 198 -24.33 -50.61 -6.24
C TRP A 198 -24.08 -51.53 -7.44
N SER A 199 -25.09 -52.29 -7.87
CA SER A 199 -24.99 -53.18 -9.03
C SER A 199 -24.79 -52.42 -10.35
N GLU A 200 -25.21 -51.15 -10.40
CA GLU A 200 -25.08 -50.26 -11.55
C GLU A 200 -23.84 -49.35 -11.47
N VAL A 201 -23.19 -49.25 -10.30
CA VAL A 201 -21.97 -48.43 -10.12
C VAL A 201 -20.82 -49.00 -10.96
N PRO A 202 -20.17 -48.20 -11.85
CA PRO A 202 -19.05 -48.65 -12.66
C PRO A 202 -17.86 -49.15 -11.83
N GLN A 203 -17.08 -50.10 -12.36
CA GLN A 203 -15.96 -50.73 -11.63
C GLN A 203 -14.94 -49.72 -11.08
N ALA A 204 -14.62 -48.67 -11.84
CA ALA A 204 -13.70 -47.62 -11.40
C ALA A 204 -14.22 -46.90 -10.14
N TRP A 205 -15.52 -46.60 -10.09
CA TRP A 205 -16.18 -46.03 -8.92
C TRP A 205 -16.26 -47.03 -7.76
N GLN A 206 -16.54 -48.30 -8.05
CA GLN A 206 -16.55 -49.33 -7.00
C GLN A 206 -15.19 -49.44 -6.33
N GLN A 207 -14.10 -49.40 -7.10
CA GLN A 207 -12.74 -49.41 -6.55
C GLN A 207 -12.50 -48.16 -5.70
N TYR A 208 -12.82 -46.97 -6.22
CA TYR A 208 -12.66 -45.71 -5.50
C TYR A 208 -13.42 -45.73 -4.17
N PHE A 209 -14.70 -46.08 -4.17
CA PHE A 209 -15.51 -46.11 -2.94
C PHE A 209 -14.98 -47.14 -1.92
N LYS A 210 -14.50 -48.31 -2.37
CA LYS A 210 -13.89 -49.31 -1.49
C LYS A 210 -12.64 -48.77 -0.79
N GLU A 211 -11.81 -48.04 -1.52
CA GLU A 211 -10.63 -47.37 -0.97
C GLU A 211 -11.03 -46.30 0.06
N GLN A 212 -12.07 -45.50 -0.23
CA GLN A 212 -12.55 -44.44 0.69
C GLN A 212 -13.09 -44.99 2.01
N VAL A 213 -13.80 -46.12 1.99
CA VAL A 213 -14.35 -46.73 3.23
C VAL A 213 -13.42 -47.79 3.87
N GLY A 214 -12.21 -47.98 3.34
CA GLY A 214 -11.19 -48.84 3.94
C GLY A 214 -11.51 -50.34 3.99
N ALA A 215 -12.27 -50.86 3.01
CA ALA A 215 -12.75 -52.23 3.05
C ALA A 215 -11.75 -53.24 2.45
N GLN A 216 -11.13 -54.08 3.30
CA GLN A 216 -10.20 -55.14 2.89
C GLN A 216 -10.90 -56.47 2.52
N ASP A 217 -12.08 -56.77 3.07
CA ASP A 217 -12.84 -58.01 2.80
C ASP A 217 -14.31 -57.70 2.47
N TRP A 218 -14.72 -57.97 1.23
CA TRP A 218 -16.08 -57.68 0.71
C TRP A 218 -17.13 -58.75 1.10
N ASP A 219 -16.72 -59.88 1.68
CA ASP A 219 -17.58 -61.05 1.86
C ASP A 219 -18.48 -61.03 3.11
N SER A 220 -18.40 -60.00 3.97
CA SER A 220 -19.34 -59.87 5.09
C SER A 220 -19.80 -58.42 5.32
N ALA A 221 -21.10 -58.19 5.15
CA ALA A 221 -21.86 -56.96 5.44
C ALA A 221 -21.89 -55.82 4.39
N ASN A 222 -22.17 -56.16 3.12
CA ASN A 222 -22.42 -55.21 2.01
C ASN A 222 -23.31 -54.00 2.38
N TYR A 223 -24.37 -54.18 3.18
CA TYR A 223 -25.32 -53.08 3.43
C TYR A 223 -24.77 -51.97 4.35
N ARG A 224 -23.98 -52.31 5.38
CA ARG A 224 -23.42 -51.30 6.29
C ARG A 224 -22.45 -50.38 5.55
N MET A 225 -21.59 -50.96 4.73
CA MET A 225 -20.62 -50.22 3.92
C MET A 225 -21.31 -49.35 2.88
N LEU A 226 -22.36 -49.83 2.21
CA LEU A 226 -23.13 -49.01 1.28
C LEU A 226 -23.75 -47.78 1.96
N ARG A 227 -24.20 -47.92 3.22
CA ARG A 227 -24.66 -46.78 4.03
C ARG A 227 -23.54 -45.81 4.41
N GLU A 228 -22.33 -46.30 4.62
CA GLU A 228 -21.15 -45.46 4.87
C GLU A 228 -20.78 -44.68 3.59
N ILE A 229 -20.84 -45.31 2.41
CA ILE A 229 -20.55 -44.67 1.11
C ILE A 229 -21.53 -43.54 0.79
N VAL A 230 -22.85 -43.76 0.89
CA VAL A 230 -23.85 -42.73 0.54
C VAL A 230 -23.87 -41.56 1.53
N ARG A 231 -23.19 -41.69 2.68
CA ARG A 231 -23.01 -40.65 3.71
C ARG A 231 -21.68 -39.91 3.60
N LEU A 232 -20.86 -40.23 2.61
CA LEU A 232 -19.65 -39.46 2.35
C LEU A 232 -20.01 -38.01 2.07
N ASP A 233 -19.38 -37.11 2.83
CA ASP A 233 -19.57 -35.67 2.71
C ASP A 233 -18.43 -35.01 1.91
N GLN A 234 -17.38 -35.76 1.57
CA GLN A 234 -16.26 -35.30 0.77
C GLN A 234 -15.84 -36.35 -0.27
N ILE A 235 -15.61 -35.91 -1.51
CA ILE A 235 -15.08 -36.71 -2.60
C ILE A 235 -13.99 -35.90 -3.31
N ASP A 236 -12.81 -36.51 -3.46
CA ASP A 236 -11.69 -35.95 -4.22
C ASP A 236 -11.30 -36.92 -5.35
N LEU A 237 -11.59 -36.52 -6.57
CA LEU A 237 -11.25 -37.17 -7.83
C LEU A 237 -10.15 -36.42 -8.58
N SER A 238 -9.46 -35.46 -7.94
CA SER A 238 -8.48 -34.63 -8.61
C SER A 238 -7.39 -35.47 -9.30
N GLY A 239 -7.15 -35.18 -10.58
CA GLY A 239 -6.22 -35.93 -11.42
C GLY A 239 -6.68 -37.34 -11.83
N ASN A 240 -7.85 -37.82 -11.41
CA ASN A 240 -8.36 -39.13 -11.79
C ASN A 240 -8.89 -39.12 -13.23
N LYS A 241 -8.12 -39.71 -14.15
CA LYS A 241 -8.50 -39.76 -15.58
C LYS A 241 -9.44 -40.93 -15.94
N SER A 242 -9.69 -41.84 -15.00
CA SER A 242 -10.50 -43.05 -15.22
C SER A 242 -11.98 -42.82 -14.89
N ILE A 243 -12.27 -41.87 -13.99
CA ILE A 243 -13.63 -41.49 -13.61
C ILE A 243 -13.99 -40.19 -14.33
N TYR A 244 -15.01 -40.26 -15.19
CA TYR A 244 -15.49 -39.13 -16.00
C TYR A 244 -17.01 -38.99 -16.01
N ASP A 245 -17.73 -40.05 -15.64
CA ASP A 245 -19.17 -40.03 -15.40
C ASP A 245 -19.41 -39.90 -13.90
N LEU A 246 -20.25 -38.93 -13.51
CA LEU A 246 -20.55 -38.62 -12.11
C LEU A 246 -21.86 -39.24 -11.62
N GLU A 247 -22.57 -40.06 -12.42
CA GLU A 247 -23.87 -40.64 -12.05
C GLU A 247 -23.89 -41.30 -10.64
N PRO A 248 -22.84 -42.05 -10.21
CA PRO A 248 -22.82 -42.62 -8.87
C PRO A 248 -22.89 -41.60 -7.72
N LEU A 249 -22.47 -40.35 -7.94
CA LEU A 249 -22.56 -39.28 -6.94
C LEU A 249 -23.99 -38.82 -6.68
N GLY A 250 -24.94 -39.09 -7.58
CA GLY A 250 -26.33 -38.69 -7.41
C GLY A 250 -27.02 -39.24 -6.16
N LYS A 251 -26.48 -40.32 -5.55
CA LYS A 251 -26.96 -40.88 -4.27
C LYS A 251 -26.26 -40.30 -3.02
N LEU A 252 -25.16 -39.59 -3.16
CA LEU A 252 -24.39 -39.00 -2.05
C LEU A 252 -24.97 -37.63 -1.65
N ILE A 253 -26.24 -37.59 -1.25
CA ILE A 253 -26.98 -36.34 -0.99
C ILE A 253 -26.41 -35.49 0.17
N ASP A 254 -25.55 -36.09 1.00
CA ASP A 254 -24.84 -35.45 2.09
C ASP A 254 -23.50 -34.81 1.66
N LEU A 255 -23.11 -34.93 0.39
CA LEU A 255 -21.87 -34.38 -0.14
C LEU A 255 -21.80 -32.85 0.02
N ARG A 256 -20.70 -32.39 0.64
CA ARG A 256 -20.37 -30.98 0.89
C ARG A 256 -19.16 -30.51 0.10
N TYR A 257 -18.22 -31.40 -0.19
CA TYR A 257 -17.00 -31.11 -0.95
C TYR A 257 -16.87 -32.06 -2.13
N LEU A 258 -16.66 -31.51 -3.31
CA LEU A 258 -16.35 -32.27 -4.51
C LEU A 258 -15.21 -31.62 -5.29
N ASP A 259 -14.11 -32.35 -5.44
CA ASP A 259 -13.03 -31.99 -6.37
C ASP A 259 -12.99 -32.97 -7.54
N ILE A 260 -13.23 -32.48 -8.74
CA ILE A 260 -13.13 -33.20 -10.02
C ILE A 260 -12.09 -32.57 -10.93
N SER A 261 -11.14 -31.80 -10.38
CA SER A 261 -10.16 -31.06 -11.16
C SER A 261 -9.24 -31.99 -11.92
N ASN A 262 -8.81 -31.57 -13.11
CA ASN A 262 -7.92 -32.36 -13.96
C ASN A 262 -8.48 -33.80 -14.21
N THR A 263 -9.80 -33.93 -14.36
CA THR A 263 -10.46 -35.18 -14.80
C THR A 263 -10.84 -35.08 -16.29
N ARG A 264 -11.75 -35.94 -16.77
CA ARG A 264 -12.39 -35.82 -18.11
C ARG A 264 -13.90 -35.56 -18.00
N VAL A 265 -14.37 -35.14 -16.83
CA VAL A 265 -15.78 -34.82 -16.62
C VAL A 265 -16.16 -33.64 -17.53
N ASN A 266 -17.33 -33.75 -18.16
CA ASN A 266 -17.93 -32.70 -18.98
C ASN A 266 -19.38 -32.37 -18.58
N ASP A 267 -20.03 -33.26 -17.82
CA ASP A 267 -21.42 -33.16 -17.43
C ASP A 267 -21.58 -33.13 -15.91
N LEU A 268 -22.29 -32.11 -15.41
CA LEU A 268 -22.62 -31.94 -14.00
C LEU A 268 -24.06 -32.35 -13.67
N TYR A 269 -24.85 -32.83 -14.64
CA TYR A 269 -26.23 -33.27 -14.42
C TYR A 269 -26.39 -34.28 -13.27
N PRO A 270 -25.45 -35.22 -13.02
CA PRO A 270 -25.50 -36.10 -11.85
C PRO A 270 -25.52 -35.37 -10.48
N LEU A 271 -25.02 -34.13 -10.42
CA LEU A 271 -24.89 -33.36 -9.19
C LEU A 271 -26.16 -32.59 -8.81
N ARG A 272 -27.19 -32.61 -9.65
CA ARG A 272 -28.40 -31.78 -9.52
C ARG A 272 -29.16 -31.90 -8.21
N ASN A 273 -28.94 -33.00 -7.49
CA ASN A 273 -29.58 -33.28 -6.20
C ASN A 273 -28.72 -32.92 -4.98
N LEU A 274 -27.44 -32.56 -5.18
CA LEU A 274 -26.46 -32.30 -4.11
C LEU A 274 -26.61 -30.90 -3.50
N THR A 275 -27.72 -30.66 -2.83
CA THR A 275 -28.06 -29.33 -2.27
C THR A 275 -27.24 -28.92 -1.05
N LYS A 276 -26.56 -29.89 -0.42
CA LYS A 276 -25.63 -29.66 0.68
C LYS A 276 -24.22 -29.32 0.20
N LEU A 277 -23.96 -29.34 -1.11
CA LEU A 277 -22.65 -29.03 -1.69
C LEU A 277 -22.24 -27.60 -1.34
N GLU A 278 -21.09 -27.45 -0.71
CA GLU A 278 -20.51 -26.17 -0.27
C GLU A 278 -19.31 -25.77 -1.13
N VAL A 279 -18.54 -26.75 -1.60
CA VAL A 279 -17.35 -26.54 -2.42
C VAL A 279 -17.40 -27.44 -3.65
N LEU A 280 -17.24 -26.83 -4.82
CA LEU A 280 -17.03 -27.52 -6.09
C LEU A 280 -15.75 -27.02 -6.76
N THR A 281 -14.81 -27.93 -6.99
CA THR A 281 -13.61 -27.66 -7.78
C THR A 281 -13.67 -28.51 -9.04
N CYS A 282 -13.70 -27.88 -10.21
CA CYS A 282 -13.75 -28.56 -11.51
C CYS A 282 -12.76 -27.98 -12.52
N SER A 283 -11.65 -27.41 -12.03
CA SER A 283 -10.64 -26.80 -12.90
C SER A 283 -10.01 -27.82 -13.86
N GLN A 284 -9.61 -27.39 -15.06
CA GLN A 284 -9.02 -28.25 -16.09
C GLN A 284 -9.90 -29.46 -16.46
N THR A 285 -11.21 -29.21 -16.59
CA THR A 285 -12.20 -30.19 -17.07
C THR A 285 -12.86 -29.70 -18.35
N GLU A 286 -13.74 -30.51 -18.93
CA GLU A 286 -14.49 -30.15 -20.13
C GLU A 286 -15.90 -29.59 -19.82
N VAL A 287 -16.17 -29.30 -18.55
CA VAL A 287 -17.44 -28.74 -18.09
C VAL A 287 -17.71 -27.41 -18.81
N ALA A 288 -18.92 -27.28 -19.34
CA ALA A 288 -19.37 -26.08 -20.06
C ALA A 288 -20.63 -25.45 -19.45
N ASP A 289 -21.37 -26.20 -18.63
CA ASP A 289 -22.67 -25.80 -18.10
C ASP A 289 -22.74 -25.99 -16.58
N LEU A 290 -23.22 -24.96 -15.90
CA LEU A 290 -23.44 -24.93 -14.45
C LEU A 290 -24.92 -25.02 -14.08
N GLU A 291 -25.85 -25.02 -15.05
CA GLU A 291 -27.30 -25.12 -14.82
C GLU A 291 -27.72 -26.32 -13.94
N PRO A 292 -27.08 -27.51 -14.02
CA PRO A 292 -27.34 -28.59 -13.07
C PRO A 292 -27.25 -28.19 -11.60
N LEU A 293 -26.47 -27.16 -11.28
CA LEU A 293 -26.24 -26.72 -9.90
C LEU A 293 -27.28 -25.69 -9.41
N LYS A 294 -28.31 -25.33 -10.19
CA LYS A 294 -29.22 -24.21 -9.86
C LYS A 294 -29.90 -24.27 -8.48
N TYR A 295 -30.00 -25.46 -7.87
CA TYR A 295 -30.54 -25.68 -6.52
C TYR A 295 -29.48 -25.92 -5.43
N ALA A 296 -28.18 -25.92 -5.76
CA ALA A 296 -27.07 -26.08 -4.81
C ALA A 296 -26.81 -24.78 -4.02
N THR A 297 -27.82 -24.26 -3.34
CA THR A 297 -27.78 -22.94 -2.70
C THR A 297 -26.91 -22.88 -1.43
N SER A 298 -26.33 -24.01 -1.02
CA SER A 298 -25.28 -24.11 0.00
C SER A 298 -23.87 -23.78 -0.52
N LEU A 299 -23.66 -23.66 -1.84
CA LEU A 299 -22.36 -23.37 -2.43
C LEU A 299 -21.75 -22.06 -1.90
N ARG A 300 -20.51 -22.18 -1.46
CA ARG A 300 -19.65 -21.11 -0.93
C ARG A 300 -18.44 -20.87 -1.82
N GLU A 301 -17.95 -21.91 -2.48
CA GLU A 301 -16.74 -21.86 -3.30
C GLU A 301 -16.94 -22.66 -4.58
N ILE A 302 -16.73 -21.99 -5.71
CA ILE A 302 -16.68 -22.63 -7.03
C ILE A 302 -15.35 -22.24 -7.66
N ILE A 303 -14.55 -23.25 -8.01
CA ILE A 303 -13.30 -23.04 -8.74
C ILE A 303 -13.32 -23.92 -10.00
N CYS A 304 -13.42 -23.26 -11.14
CA CYS A 304 -13.69 -23.81 -12.45
C CYS A 304 -12.76 -23.21 -13.52
N GLU A 305 -11.50 -22.99 -13.15
CA GLU A 305 -10.48 -22.43 -14.03
C GLU A 305 -10.16 -23.39 -15.17
N ASP A 306 -9.78 -22.86 -16.34
CA ASP A 306 -9.46 -23.68 -17.52
C ASP A 306 -10.60 -24.65 -17.93
N THR A 307 -11.85 -24.16 -17.90
CA THR A 307 -13.04 -24.90 -18.33
C THR A 307 -13.70 -24.24 -19.56
N LYS A 308 -14.78 -24.85 -20.08
CA LYS A 308 -15.55 -24.34 -21.22
C LYS A 308 -16.76 -23.49 -20.80
N ILE A 309 -16.87 -23.15 -19.51
CA ILE A 309 -18.00 -22.39 -18.96
C ILE A 309 -18.02 -20.98 -19.57
N ASN A 310 -19.18 -20.58 -20.08
CA ASN A 310 -19.38 -19.24 -20.64
C ASN A 310 -20.52 -18.45 -19.96
N ASP A 311 -21.49 -19.15 -19.36
CA ASP A 311 -22.64 -18.53 -18.70
C ASP A 311 -22.56 -18.71 -17.18
N LEU A 312 -22.63 -17.58 -16.47
CA LEU A 312 -22.64 -17.52 -15.01
C LEU A 312 -24.03 -17.16 -14.46
N SER A 313 -25.07 -17.08 -15.29
CA SER A 313 -26.43 -16.68 -14.91
C SER A 313 -26.97 -17.45 -13.70
N VAL A 314 -26.71 -18.77 -13.67
CA VAL A 314 -27.12 -19.66 -12.57
C VAL A 314 -26.55 -19.26 -11.20
N LEU A 315 -25.36 -18.64 -11.18
CA LEU A 315 -24.69 -18.23 -9.93
C LEU A 315 -25.48 -17.16 -9.17
N ALA A 316 -26.39 -16.43 -9.83
CA ALA A 316 -27.26 -15.46 -9.18
C ALA A 316 -28.16 -16.08 -8.08
N ASN A 317 -28.37 -17.40 -8.12
CA ASN A 317 -29.11 -18.15 -7.09
C ASN A 317 -28.26 -18.43 -5.84
N PHE A 318 -26.93 -18.35 -5.92
CA PHE A 318 -26.01 -18.80 -4.88
C PHE A 318 -25.74 -17.70 -3.86
N THR A 319 -26.72 -17.49 -2.98
CA THR A 319 -26.70 -16.41 -1.97
C THR A 319 -25.57 -16.53 -0.93
N LYS A 320 -24.93 -17.69 -0.81
CA LYS A 320 -23.81 -17.97 0.10
C LYS A 320 -22.44 -18.02 -0.60
N LEU A 321 -22.37 -17.78 -1.91
CA LEU A 321 -21.13 -17.86 -2.68
C LEU A 321 -20.16 -16.76 -2.22
N GLU A 322 -19.00 -17.18 -1.69
CA GLU A 322 -17.95 -16.31 -1.16
C GLU A 322 -16.72 -16.26 -2.09
N LYS A 323 -16.48 -17.32 -2.88
CA LYS A 323 -15.36 -17.40 -3.82
C LYS A 323 -15.79 -17.95 -5.17
N LEU A 324 -15.31 -17.31 -6.24
CA LEU A 324 -15.48 -17.74 -7.62
C LEU A 324 -14.17 -17.59 -8.38
N TYR A 325 -13.56 -18.71 -8.77
CA TYR A 325 -12.40 -18.72 -9.66
C TYR A 325 -12.82 -19.32 -11.01
N CYS A 326 -12.85 -18.48 -12.03
CA CYS A 326 -13.24 -18.83 -13.40
C CYS A 326 -12.22 -18.31 -14.41
N SER A 327 -10.95 -18.23 -14.02
CA SER A 327 -9.86 -17.78 -14.90
C SER A 327 -9.73 -18.72 -16.12
N ASN A 328 -9.27 -18.18 -17.25
CA ASN A 328 -9.07 -18.91 -18.50
C ASN A 328 -10.35 -19.62 -19.01
N THR A 329 -11.50 -18.95 -18.90
CA THR A 329 -12.79 -19.45 -19.41
C THR A 329 -13.38 -18.49 -20.45
N PRO A 330 -14.28 -18.95 -21.34
CA PRO A 330 -14.98 -18.09 -22.29
C PRO A 330 -16.09 -17.22 -21.66
N VAL A 331 -16.13 -17.06 -20.33
CA VAL A 331 -17.07 -16.17 -19.65
C VAL A 331 -16.95 -14.75 -20.19
N TYR A 332 -18.08 -14.15 -20.55
CA TYR A 332 -18.13 -12.82 -21.17
C TYR A 332 -18.87 -11.77 -20.33
N GLN A 333 -19.59 -12.18 -19.29
CA GLN A 333 -20.35 -11.29 -18.42
C GLN A 333 -20.33 -11.76 -16.97
N LEU A 334 -20.26 -10.80 -16.05
CA LEU A 334 -20.43 -11.05 -14.62
C LEU A 334 -21.92 -10.98 -14.24
N VAL A 335 -22.26 -11.58 -13.10
CA VAL A 335 -23.59 -11.47 -12.49
C VAL A 335 -23.49 -10.88 -11.08
N PRO A 336 -24.54 -10.25 -10.52
CA PRO A 336 -24.50 -9.69 -9.17
C PRO A 336 -24.36 -10.75 -8.05
N LEU A 337 -23.15 -10.92 -7.50
CA LEU A 337 -22.83 -11.90 -6.45
C LEU A 337 -22.58 -11.21 -5.09
N LYS A 338 -23.66 -10.88 -4.37
CA LYS A 338 -23.63 -10.01 -3.17
C LYS A 338 -22.79 -10.52 -2.00
N SER A 339 -22.55 -11.83 -1.91
CA SER A 339 -21.78 -12.46 -0.83
C SER A 339 -20.31 -12.66 -1.16
N LEU A 340 -19.91 -12.38 -2.41
CA LEU A 340 -18.59 -12.68 -2.93
C LEU A 340 -17.50 -11.84 -2.23
N LYS A 341 -16.41 -12.51 -1.89
CA LYS A 341 -15.21 -11.97 -1.22
C LYS A 341 -13.96 -12.10 -2.07
N ASP A 342 -13.88 -13.15 -2.90
CA ASP A 342 -12.75 -13.39 -3.80
C ASP A 342 -13.27 -13.74 -5.20
N LEU A 343 -12.87 -12.94 -6.20
CA LEU A 343 -13.17 -13.15 -7.61
C LEU A 343 -11.86 -13.26 -8.40
N ARG A 344 -11.66 -14.41 -9.07
CA ARG A 344 -10.59 -14.62 -10.04
C ARG A 344 -11.22 -14.89 -11.40
N CYS A 345 -11.13 -13.94 -12.30
CA CYS A 345 -11.67 -14.03 -13.65
C CYS A 345 -10.63 -13.59 -14.69
N ALA A 346 -9.37 -13.93 -14.43
CA ALA A 346 -8.26 -13.60 -15.33
C ALA A 346 -8.42 -14.30 -16.70
N ASN A 347 -7.97 -13.66 -17.77
CA ASN A 347 -8.03 -14.19 -19.15
C ASN A 347 -9.44 -14.68 -19.56
N THR A 348 -10.46 -13.90 -19.20
CA THR A 348 -11.85 -14.11 -19.64
C THR A 348 -12.25 -13.08 -20.69
N ALA A 349 -13.39 -13.27 -21.34
CA ALA A 349 -13.97 -12.33 -22.31
C ALA A 349 -14.78 -11.20 -21.65
N ILE A 350 -14.64 -10.99 -20.34
CA ILE A 350 -15.35 -9.95 -19.59
C ILE A 350 -14.87 -8.57 -20.05
N THR A 351 -15.81 -7.67 -20.27
CA THR A 351 -15.57 -6.27 -20.66
C THR A 351 -16.25 -5.26 -19.75
N ASP A 352 -17.31 -5.66 -19.04
CA ASP A 352 -18.12 -4.79 -18.18
C ASP A 352 -18.03 -5.23 -16.71
N LEU A 353 -17.68 -4.27 -15.84
CA LEU A 353 -17.58 -4.45 -14.40
C LEU A 353 -18.80 -3.93 -13.62
N ALA A 354 -19.84 -3.42 -14.28
CA ALA A 354 -21.04 -2.88 -13.62
C ALA A 354 -21.64 -3.81 -12.54
N PRO A 355 -21.67 -5.16 -12.70
CA PRO A 355 -22.16 -6.07 -11.66
C PRO A 355 -21.40 -6.00 -10.33
N LEU A 356 -20.11 -5.59 -10.34
CA LEU A 356 -19.28 -5.45 -9.15
C LEU A 356 -19.85 -4.45 -8.15
N ALA A 357 -20.62 -3.44 -8.59
CA ALA A 357 -21.19 -2.42 -7.71
C ALA A 357 -22.06 -2.99 -6.57
N SER A 358 -22.57 -4.22 -6.73
CA SER A 358 -23.33 -4.93 -5.71
C SER A 358 -22.49 -5.83 -4.78
N MET A 359 -21.24 -6.10 -5.13
CA MET A 359 -20.32 -7.02 -4.46
C MET A 359 -19.52 -6.31 -3.35
N THR A 360 -20.23 -5.60 -2.46
CA THR A 360 -19.62 -4.75 -1.40
C THR A 360 -18.72 -5.47 -0.39
N LYS A 361 -18.70 -6.81 -0.40
CA LYS A 361 -17.84 -7.66 0.42
C LYS A 361 -16.57 -8.13 -0.29
N LEU A 362 -16.36 -7.74 -1.54
CA LEU A 362 -15.22 -8.16 -2.34
C LEU A 362 -13.92 -7.59 -1.76
N VAL A 363 -12.97 -8.48 -1.49
CA VAL A 363 -11.66 -8.18 -0.89
C VAL A 363 -10.54 -8.40 -1.91
N TYR A 364 -10.67 -9.46 -2.72
CA TYR A 364 -9.70 -9.82 -3.74
C TYR A 364 -10.37 -9.83 -5.12
N LEU A 365 -9.75 -9.12 -6.06
CA LEU A 365 -10.18 -9.12 -7.46
C LEU A 365 -8.99 -9.34 -8.38
N ASP A 366 -9.04 -10.41 -9.16
CA ASP A 366 -8.19 -10.61 -10.32
C ASP A 366 -9.03 -10.56 -11.60
N CYS A 367 -8.84 -9.51 -12.39
CA CYS A 367 -9.43 -9.37 -13.71
C CYS A 367 -8.35 -9.11 -14.78
N SER A 368 -7.13 -9.63 -14.54
CA SER A 368 -6.02 -9.49 -15.48
C SER A 368 -6.28 -10.20 -16.81
N GLY A 369 -5.68 -9.72 -17.90
CA GLY A 369 -5.83 -10.31 -19.22
C GLY A 369 -7.24 -10.25 -19.81
N THR A 370 -8.11 -9.39 -19.26
CA THR A 370 -9.44 -9.11 -19.79
C THR A 370 -9.42 -7.86 -20.70
N SER A 371 -10.54 -7.59 -21.36
CA SER A 371 -10.69 -6.39 -22.21
C SER A 371 -11.38 -5.22 -21.49
N ILE A 372 -11.30 -5.20 -20.15
CA ILE A 372 -11.87 -4.14 -19.31
C ILE A 372 -11.06 -2.85 -19.50
N SER A 373 -11.74 -1.73 -19.74
CA SER A 373 -11.12 -0.41 -19.88
C SER A 373 -11.67 0.64 -18.91
N ASP A 374 -12.78 0.35 -18.23
CA ASP A 374 -13.45 1.26 -17.30
C ASP A 374 -13.47 0.69 -15.87
N LEU A 375 -12.93 1.47 -14.92
CA LEU A 375 -12.87 1.15 -13.50
C LEU A 375 -13.94 1.86 -12.67
N GLN A 376 -14.83 2.67 -13.25
CA GLN A 376 -15.87 3.40 -12.49
C GLN A 376 -16.68 2.51 -11.52
N PRO A 377 -17.08 1.26 -11.88
CA PRO A 377 -17.81 0.39 -10.95
C PRO A 377 -17.02 0.05 -9.66
N MET A 378 -15.69 0.14 -9.68
CA MET A 378 -14.85 -0.16 -8.53
C MET A 378 -15.04 0.82 -7.36
N ALA A 379 -15.49 2.05 -7.63
CA ALA A 379 -15.67 3.05 -6.59
C ALA A 379 -16.67 2.63 -5.48
N SER A 380 -17.53 1.64 -5.76
CA SER A 380 -18.52 1.10 -4.82
C SER A 380 -18.03 -0.07 -3.96
N ILE A 381 -16.86 -0.65 -4.25
CA ILE A 381 -16.32 -1.86 -3.57
C ILE A 381 -15.08 -1.53 -2.73
N SER A 382 -15.25 -0.63 -1.76
CA SER A 382 -14.17 -0.09 -0.92
C SER A 382 -13.45 -1.09 0.00
N ALA A 383 -13.93 -2.34 0.09
CA ALA A 383 -13.31 -3.40 0.88
C ALA A 383 -12.14 -4.11 0.17
N VAL A 384 -11.91 -3.82 -1.12
CA VAL A 384 -10.83 -4.44 -1.89
C VAL A 384 -9.46 -4.07 -1.30
N THR A 385 -8.67 -5.08 -0.97
CA THR A 385 -7.30 -4.94 -0.47
C THR A 385 -6.25 -5.33 -1.51
N TRP A 386 -6.63 -6.18 -2.46
CA TRP A 386 -5.73 -6.69 -3.51
C TRP A 386 -6.46 -6.64 -4.85
N LEU A 387 -5.85 -5.95 -5.82
CA LEU A 387 -6.40 -5.75 -7.15
C LEU A 387 -5.35 -6.09 -8.21
N ASN A 388 -5.71 -6.99 -9.12
CA ASN A 388 -4.93 -7.28 -10.32
C ASN A 388 -5.70 -6.88 -11.58
N ILE A 389 -5.16 -5.89 -12.27
CA ILE A 389 -5.63 -5.35 -13.55
C ILE A 389 -4.55 -5.49 -14.65
N GLU A 390 -3.57 -6.39 -14.45
CA GLU A 390 -2.48 -6.60 -15.41
C GLU A 390 -3.00 -6.97 -16.80
N ASN A 391 -2.29 -6.56 -17.85
CA ASN A 391 -2.63 -6.88 -19.24
C ASN A 391 -4.06 -6.45 -19.63
N THR A 392 -4.49 -5.27 -19.20
CA THR A 392 -5.78 -4.65 -19.57
C THR A 392 -5.55 -3.31 -20.28
N PRO A 393 -6.51 -2.83 -21.10
CA PRO A 393 -6.43 -1.51 -21.73
C PRO A 393 -6.76 -0.34 -20.78
N ILE A 394 -6.64 -0.51 -19.46
CA ILE A 394 -6.95 0.53 -18.47
C ILE A 394 -5.91 1.65 -18.51
N VAL A 395 -6.39 2.89 -18.61
CA VAL A 395 -5.56 4.10 -18.55
C VAL A 395 -5.86 4.93 -17.28
N ASN A 396 -7.13 5.04 -16.91
CA ASN A 396 -7.57 5.92 -15.82
C ASN A 396 -7.67 5.19 -14.47
N LEU A 397 -6.86 5.61 -13.50
CA LEU A 397 -6.88 5.10 -12.13
C LEU A 397 -7.71 5.93 -11.14
N GLU A 398 -8.33 7.05 -11.55
CA GLU A 398 -9.14 7.91 -10.66
C GLU A 398 -10.18 7.15 -9.83
N PRO A 399 -10.93 6.16 -10.36
CA PRO A 399 -11.91 5.42 -9.57
C PRO A 399 -11.31 4.68 -8.36
N LEU A 400 -10.01 4.38 -8.39
CA LEU A 400 -9.32 3.67 -7.31
C LEU A 400 -9.11 4.54 -6.05
N GLN A 401 -9.29 5.87 -6.13
CA GLN A 401 -9.24 6.76 -4.97
C GLN A 401 -10.22 6.36 -3.86
N ALA A 402 -11.33 5.72 -4.21
CA ALA A 402 -12.32 5.25 -3.25
C ALA A 402 -11.88 3.99 -2.48
N LEU A 403 -10.87 3.26 -2.96
CA LEU A 403 -10.41 2.00 -2.37
C LEU A 403 -9.44 2.24 -1.21
N THR A 404 -9.94 2.82 -0.12
CA THR A 404 -9.12 3.19 1.05
C THR A 404 -8.44 2.01 1.76
N GLN A 405 -8.88 0.78 1.51
CA GLN A 405 -8.29 -0.46 2.02
C GLN A 405 -7.31 -1.12 1.05
N LEU A 406 -7.10 -0.57 -0.15
CA LEU A 406 -6.21 -1.14 -1.16
C LEU A 406 -4.77 -1.16 -0.64
N GLN A 407 -4.19 -2.36 -0.57
CA GLN A 407 -2.81 -2.61 -0.13
C GLN A 407 -1.90 -2.94 -1.30
N VAL A 408 -2.39 -3.73 -2.25
CA VAL A 408 -1.60 -4.22 -3.39
C VAL A 408 -2.34 -3.97 -4.69
N LEU A 409 -1.67 -3.29 -5.61
CA LEU A 409 -2.14 -3.06 -6.97
C LEU A 409 -1.15 -3.67 -7.98
N LEU A 410 -1.63 -4.56 -8.82
CA LEU A 410 -0.89 -5.12 -9.94
C LEU A 410 -1.46 -4.52 -11.24
N LEU A 411 -0.65 -3.74 -11.94
CA LEU A 411 -1.01 -3.05 -13.19
C LEU A 411 0.06 -3.19 -14.28
N ASN A 412 0.90 -4.22 -14.19
CA ASN A 412 1.86 -4.55 -15.25
C ASN A 412 1.18 -4.63 -16.62
N SER A 413 1.89 -4.23 -17.67
CA SER A 413 1.39 -4.28 -19.05
C SER A 413 0.08 -3.52 -19.28
N THR A 414 -0.10 -2.38 -18.60
CA THR A 414 -1.21 -1.46 -18.84
C THR A 414 -0.70 -0.14 -19.45
N PRO A 415 -1.54 0.61 -20.18
CA PRO A 415 -1.19 1.92 -20.72
C PRO A 415 -1.21 3.07 -19.69
N VAL A 416 -1.17 2.78 -18.39
CA VAL A 416 -1.17 3.80 -17.33
C VAL A 416 0.11 4.63 -17.34
N GLU A 417 -0.02 5.94 -17.40
CA GLU A 417 1.13 6.85 -17.53
C GLU A 417 1.60 7.47 -16.21
N ASN A 418 0.74 7.56 -15.20
CA ASN A 418 1.06 8.18 -13.91
C ASN A 418 0.27 7.55 -12.76
N LEU A 419 0.74 7.80 -11.53
CA LEU A 419 0.18 7.22 -10.30
C LEU A 419 -0.53 8.27 -9.43
N GLU A 420 -0.76 9.49 -9.93
CA GLU A 420 -1.24 10.62 -9.12
C GLU A 420 -2.59 10.33 -8.43
N ALA A 421 -3.48 9.60 -9.11
CA ALA A 421 -4.76 9.18 -8.57
C ALA A 421 -4.64 8.27 -7.32
N LEU A 422 -3.47 7.69 -7.04
CA LEU A 422 -3.26 6.82 -5.88
C LEU A 422 -2.67 7.57 -4.67
N ASN A 423 -2.40 8.87 -4.81
CA ASN A 423 -1.85 9.68 -3.72
C ASN A 423 -2.78 9.71 -2.51
N GLY A 424 -2.22 9.49 -1.32
CA GLY A 424 -2.96 9.58 -0.07
C GLY A 424 -3.83 8.36 0.27
N LEU A 425 -3.76 7.27 -0.50
CA LEU A 425 -4.37 5.99 -0.11
C LEU A 425 -3.67 5.45 1.15
N PRO A 426 -4.36 5.31 2.29
CA PRO A 426 -3.72 5.13 3.60
C PRO A 426 -3.17 3.72 3.83
N ALA A 427 -3.73 2.72 3.13
CA ALA A 427 -3.37 1.32 3.26
C ALA A 427 -2.44 0.82 2.14
N LEU A 428 -2.13 1.65 1.14
CA LEU A 428 -1.37 1.21 -0.03
C LEU A 428 0.08 0.89 0.36
N GLU A 429 0.55 -0.29 -0.05
CA GLU A 429 1.88 -0.79 0.29
C GLU A 429 2.70 -1.06 -0.97
N ARG A 430 2.09 -1.63 -2.02
CA ARG A 430 2.82 -2.11 -3.19
C ARG A 430 2.06 -1.84 -4.49
N ILE A 431 2.81 -1.39 -5.48
CA ILE A 431 2.35 -1.19 -6.86
C ILE A 431 3.30 -1.92 -7.79
N TYR A 432 2.80 -2.82 -8.63
CA TYR A 432 3.57 -3.44 -9.71
C TYR A 432 3.16 -2.81 -11.03
N CYS A 433 4.10 -2.19 -11.73
CA CYS A 433 3.87 -1.48 -12.99
C CYS A 433 4.98 -1.70 -14.02
N ASP A 434 5.56 -2.90 -14.07
CA ASP A 434 6.39 -3.36 -15.19
C ASP A 434 5.65 -3.22 -16.52
N ASP A 435 6.38 -2.93 -17.61
CA ASP A 435 5.81 -2.80 -18.95
C ASP A 435 4.69 -1.75 -19.10
N THR A 436 4.77 -0.69 -18.29
CA THR A 436 3.92 0.50 -18.40
C THR A 436 4.73 1.71 -18.91
N PRO A 437 4.07 2.79 -19.35
CA PRO A 437 4.73 4.07 -19.61
C PRO A 437 5.39 4.71 -18.37
N ILE A 438 5.08 4.28 -17.14
CA ILE A 438 5.69 4.81 -15.91
C ILE A 438 7.21 4.55 -15.93
N LYS A 439 7.98 5.63 -15.80
CA LYS A 439 9.45 5.61 -15.74
C LYS A 439 9.95 5.90 -14.33
N GLN A 440 11.25 5.65 -14.12
CA GLN A 440 11.93 5.91 -12.84
C GLN A 440 11.62 7.29 -12.22
N ALA A 441 11.58 8.35 -13.01
CA ALA A 441 11.30 9.69 -12.49
C ALA A 441 9.90 9.82 -11.85
N GLU A 442 8.88 9.21 -12.48
CA GLU A 442 7.51 9.23 -11.98
C GLU A 442 7.34 8.30 -10.78
N ALA A 443 7.90 7.09 -10.83
CA ALA A 443 7.91 6.16 -9.70
C ALA A 443 8.57 6.78 -8.45
N ASN A 444 9.75 7.40 -8.62
CA ASN A 444 10.45 8.08 -7.53
C ASN A 444 9.64 9.25 -6.98
N ARG A 445 9.04 10.07 -7.86
CA ARG A 445 8.19 11.19 -7.43
C ARG A 445 7.01 10.69 -6.59
N PHE A 446 6.36 9.62 -7.02
CA PHE A 446 5.26 9.01 -6.29
C PHE A 446 5.70 8.49 -4.91
N MET A 447 6.84 7.80 -4.83
CA MET A 447 7.38 7.26 -3.57
C MET A 447 7.85 8.36 -2.60
N VAL A 448 8.32 9.50 -3.10
CA VAL A 448 8.64 10.67 -2.25
C VAL A 448 7.37 11.23 -1.59
N ILE A 449 6.25 11.28 -2.32
CA ILE A 449 4.96 11.73 -1.79
C ILE A 449 4.35 10.66 -0.86
N ASN A 450 4.55 9.38 -1.17
CA ASN A 450 3.98 8.23 -0.47
C ASN A 450 5.09 7.29 0.05
N PRO A 451 5.84 7.67 1.10
CA PRO A 451 7.08 6.98 1.52
C PRO A 451 6.89 5.56 2.06
N LYS A 452 5.65 5.11 2.27
CA LYS A 452 5.32 3.74 2.69
C LYS A 452 5.05 2.80 1.51
N VAL A 453 4.84 3.34 0.32
CA VAL A 453 4.51 2.57 -0.88
C VAL A 453 5.78 2.21 -1.61
N LEU A 454 5.94 0.92 -1.92
CA LEU A 454 6.97 0.44 -2.83
C LEU A 454 6.40 0.34 -4.24
N VAL A 455 7.00 1.06 -5.18
CA VAL A 455 6.70 0.93 -6.62
C VAL A 455 7.71 -0.03 -7.24
N ILE A 456 7.22 -1.14 -7.78
CA ILE A 456 7.98 -2.17 -8.48
C ILE A 456 7.81 -1.94 -9.98
N TYR A 457 8.90 -1.55 -10.64
CA TYR A 457 8.95 -1.22 -12.06
C TYR A 457 10.32 -1.61 -12.64
N GLU A 458 10.41 -1.76 -13.96
CA GLU A 458 11.65 -2.15 -14.66
C GLU A 458 12.31 -3.41 -14.07
N SER A 459 11.52 -4.36 -13.58
CA SER A 459 12.03 -5.47 -12.77
C SER A 459 13.01 -6.37 -13.51
N GLU A 460 12.82 -6.57 -14.83
CA GLU A 460 13.77 -7.32 -15.67
C GLU A 460 15.14 -6.61 -15.74
N GLN A 461 15.14 -5.29 -15.86
CA GLN A 461 16.36 -4.49 -15.90
C GLN A 461 17.06 -4.49 -14.55
N LEU A 462 16.30 -4.44 -13.44
CA LEU A 462 16.85 -4.60 -12.09
C LEU A 462 17.44 -5.99 -11.86
N GLN A 463 16.80 -7.03 -12.40
CA GLN A 463 17.33 -8.39 -12.35
C GLN A 463 18.65 -8.49 -13.11
N GLY A 464 18.71 -7.99 -14.35
CA GLY A 464 19.94 -7.98 -15.15
C GLY A 464 21.05 -7.14 -14.51
N TRP A 465 20.71 -5.98 -13.92
CA TRP A 465 21.64 -5.16 -13.13
C TRP A 465 22.22 -5.96 -11.96
N TRP A 466 21.37 -6.63 -11.19
CA TRP A 466 21.80 -7.44 -10.05
C TRP A 466 22.70 -8.59 -10.45
N GLU A 467 22.35 -9.32 -11.50
CA GLU A 467 23.13 -10.46 -12.00
C GLU A 467 24.54 -10.03 -12.40
N ALA A 468 24.68 -8.86 -13.04
CA ALA A 468 25.94 -8.27 -13.44
C ALA A 468 26.82 -7.76 -12.27
N LEU A 469 26.27 -7.62 -11.06
CA LEU A 469 27.05 -7.18 -9.90
C LEU A 469 28.10 -8.23 -9.50
N ASN A 470 29.28 -7.72 -9.12
CA ASN A 470 30.30 -8.54 -8.48
C ASN A 470 29.85 -9.02 -7.08
N PRO A 471 30.49 -10.06 -6.52
CA PRO A 471 30.12 -10.59 -5.21
C PRO A 471 30.19 -9.56 -4.08
N GLU A 472 31.13 -8.61 -4.16
CA GLU A 472 31.33 -7.57 -3.15
C GLU A 472 30.11 -6.64 -3.06
N TRP A 473 29.57 -6.20 -4.19
CA TRP A 473 28.37 -5.35 -4.24
C TRP A 473 27.12 -6.12 -3.84
N LYS A 474 27.00 -7.40 -4.22
CA LYS A 474 25.92 -8.27 -3.73
C LYS A 474 25.95 -8.39 -2.21
N GLN A 475 27.14 -8.52 -1.61
CA GLN A 475 27.30 -8.52 -0.16
C GLN A 475 26.95 -7.18 0.48
N VAL A 476 27.38 -6.05 -0.12
CA VAL A 476 27.03 -4.70 0.34
C VAL A 476 25.52 -4.53 0.42
N PHE A 477 24.79 -4.84 -0.66
CA PHE A 477 23.33 -4.74 -0.67
C PHE A 477 22.65 -5.76 0.25
N GLY A 478 23.27 -6.93 0.45
CA GLY A 478 22.84 -7.95 1.41
C GLY A 478 22.76 -7.45 2.86
N ASN A 479 23.48 -6.39 3.22
CA ASN A 479 23.39 -5.78 4.55
C ASN A 479 22.11 -4.95 4.75
N TYR A 480 21.45 -4.52 3.66
CA TYR A 480 20.25 -3.68 3.69
C TYR A 480 18.98 -4.48 3.39
N VAL A 481 19.09 -5.49 2.53
CA VAL A 481 17.97 -6.33 2.10
C VAL A 481 18.43 -7.78 2.08
N SER A 482 17.67 -8.69 2.70
CA SER A 482 18.00 -10.14 2.66
C SER A 482 18.00 -10.67 1.22
N VAL A 483 19.11 -11.30 0.82
CA VAL A 483 19.37 -11.77 -0.55
C VAL A 483 19.19 -13.28 -0.74
N ASP A 484 18.81 -14.04 0.30
CA ASP A 484 18.72 -15.51 0.25
C ASP A 484 17.66 -16.00 -0.75
N THR A 485 16.58 -15.24 -0.88
CA THR A 485 15.50 -15.43 -1.86
C THR A 485 15.23 -14.10 -2.55
N LEU A 486 16.02 -13.77 -3.57
CA LEU A 486 15.86 -12.50 -4.29
C LEU A 486 14.59 -12.53 -5.15
N ASN A 487 13.81 -11.47 -5.09
CA ASN A 487 12.61 -11.26 -5.90
C ASN A 487 12.52 -9.79 -6.35
N LYS A 488 11.56 -9.49 -7.24
CA LYS A 488 11.37 -8.15 -7.79
C LYS A 488 11.18 -7.07 -6.73
N GLU A 489 10.46 -7.36 -5.63
CA GLU A 489 10.28 -6.40 -4.54
C GLU A 489 11.59 -6.07 -3.82
N LYS A 490 12.40 -7.07 -3.53
CA LYS A 490 13.71 -6.87 -2.88
C LYS A 490 14.64 -6.06 -3.75
N LEU A 491 14.65 -6.32 -5.06
CA LEU A 491 15.40 -5.53 -6.03
C LEU A 491 14.91 -4.08 -6.09
N ALA A 492 13.60 -3.86 -6.12
CA ALA A 492 13.02 -2.52 -6.06
C ALA A 492 13.40 -1.80 -4.75
N LYS A 493 13.40 -2.50 -3.61
CA LYS A 493 13.87 -1.93 -2.33
C LYS A 493 15.34 -1.50 -2.39
N ILE A 494 16.21 -2.32 -3.00
CA ILE A 494 17.63 -1.99 -3.18
C ILE A 494 17.80 -0.74 -4.07
N ALA A 495 17.08 -0.69 -5.20
CA ALA A 495 17.15 0.44 -6.12
C ALA A 495 16.63 1.76 -5.51
N ASN A 496 15.79 1.67 -4.46
CA ASN A 496 15.22 2.80 -3.74
C ASN A 496 15.93 3.13 -2.42
N LEU A 497 17.11 2.56 -2.16
CA LEU A 497 17.91 2.93 -0.98
C LEU A 497 18.28 4.42 -1.02
N THR A 498 17.95 5.13 0.06
CA THR A 498 18.29 6.54 0.24
C THR A 498 19.63 6.73 0.95
N GLU A 499 20.15 5.69 1.58
CA GLU A 499 21.44 5.71 2.25
C GLU A 499 22.22 4.43 1.99
N ILE A 500 23.54 4.59 1.87
CA ILE A 500 24.45 3.46 1.80
C ILE A 500 25.78 3.81 2.46
N ASP A 501 26.19 2.92 3.36
CA ASP A 501 27.50 2.88 4.00
C ASP A 501 28.28 1.67 3.48
N ILE A 502 29.40 1.95 2.81
CA ILE A 502 30.39 1.00 2.31
C ILE A 502 31.77 1.27 2.91
N SER A 503 31.83 2.06 4.00
CA SER A 503 33.09 2.50 4.60
C SER A 503 33.94 1.33 5.08
N GLY A 504 35.26 1.47 4.92
CA GLY A 504 36.25 0.45 5.25
C GLY A 504 36.31 -0.74 4.26
N ASN A 505 35.39 -0.85 3.30
CA ASN A 505 35.42 -1.92 2.32
C ASN A 505 36.43 -1.63 1.19
N ARG A 506 37.68 -2.02 1.42
CA ARG A 506 38.78 -1.81 0.45
C ARG A 506 38.66 -2.59 -0.87
N GLN A 507 37.75 -3.56 -0.94
CA GLN A 507 37.49 -4.30 -2.18
C GLN A 507 36.60 -3.49 -3.15
N VAL A 508 35.82 -2.55 -2.64
CA VAL A 508 35.05 -1.64 -3.49
C VAL A 508 35.99 -0.59 -4.09
N ARG A 509 36.20 -0.68 -5.40
CA ARG A 509 37.09 0.22 -6.18
C ARG A 509 36.35 1.08 -7.20
N GLN A 510 35.08 0.78 -7.46
CA GLN A 510 34.22 1.50 -8.40
C GLN A 510 32.83 1.64 -7.80
N LEU A 511 32.17 2.76 -8.10
CA LEU A 511 30.84 3.11 -7.60
C LEU A 511 29.72 2.88 -8.63
N ASP A 512 30.03 2.31 -9.79
CA ASP A 512 29.07 2.14 -10.91
C ASP A 512 27.71 1.53 -10.51
N PRO A 513 27.65 0.55 -9.59
CA PRO A 513 26.37 0.02 -9.12
C PRO A 513 25.45 1.04 -8.45
N LEU A 514 26.00 2.10 -7.86
CA LEU A 514 25.22 3.16 -7.23
C LEU A 514 24.44 4.00 -8.24
N ALA A 515 24.81 3.99 -9.53
CA ALA A 515 24.10 4.75 -10.56
C ALA A 515 22.61 4.39 -10.68
N LYS A 516 22.21 3.17 -10.27
CA LYS A 516 20.79 2.75 -10.26
C LYS A 516 20.00 3.36 -9.08
N LEU A 517 20.70 3.79 -8.02
CA LEU A 517 20.13 4.34 -6.78
C LEU A 517 19.95 5.87 -6.91
N THR A 518 19.10 6.30 -7.84
CA THR A 518 18.90 7.73 -8.15
C THR A 518 18.24 8.52 -7.01
N GLY A 519 17.62 7.82 -6.05
CA GLY A 519 17.10 8.37 -4.80
C GLY A 519 18.15 8.53 -3.68
N LEU A 520 19.41 8.19 -3.91
CA LEU A 520 20.45 8.19 -2.87
C LEU A 520 20.68 9.61 -2.31
N GLN A 521 20.60 9.75 -0.99
CA GLN A 521 20.78 10.98 -0.24
C GLN A 521 22.06 10.98 0.59
N ARG A 522 22.49 9.81 1.08
CA ARG A 522 23.67 9.69 1.94
C ARG A 522 24.57 8.56 1.44
N LEU A 523 25.83 8.89 1.15
CA LEU A 523 26.86 7.93 0.80
C LEU A 523 28.05 8.07 1.74
N ASN A 524 28.39 7.00 2.45
CA ASN A 524 29.65 6.88 3.16
C ASN A 524 30.53 5.83 2.46
N CYS A 525 31.58 6.29 1.78
CA CYS A 525 32.58 5.47 1.10
C CYS A 525 34.00 5.69 1.63
N GLU A 526 34.11 6.14 2.89
CA GLU A 526 35.39 6.36 3.57
C GLU A 526 36.26 5.09 3.59
N ASN A 527 37.57 5.24 3.41
CA ASN A 527 38.57 4.17 3.49
C ASN A 527 38.31 2.99 2.52
N THR A 528 37.64 3.26 1.39
CA THR A 528 37.47 2.31 0.28
C THR A 528 38.59 2.45 -0.77
N GLY A 529 38.60 1.59 -1.79
CA GLY A 529 39.60 1.60 -2.86
C GLY A 529 39.22 2.46 -4.07
N ILE A 530 38.21 3.32 -3.97
CA ILE A 530 37.70 4.11 -5.10
C ILE A 530 38.67 5.22 -5.50
N SER A 531 38.72 5.54 -6.80
CA SER A 531 39.49 6.65 -7.35
C SER A 531 38.67 7.66 -8.15
N SER A 532 37.39 7.37 -8.41
CA SER A 532 36.50 8.23 -9.19
C SER A 532 35.10 8.31 -8.58
N LEU A 533 34.49 9.50 -8.69
CA LEU A 533 33.11 9.78 -8.30
C LEU A 533 32.15 9.83 -9.49
N GLU A 534 32.59 9.48 -10.70
CA GLU A 534 31.80 9.65 -11.93
C GLU A 534 30.41 8.98 -11.86
N ALA A 535 30.29 7.83 -11.20
CA ALA A 535 29.02 7.14 -10.99
C ALA A 535 27.99 7.94 -10.17
N LEU A 536 28.42 9.00 -9.47
CA LEU A 536 27.55 9.91 -8.72
C LEU A 536 27.05 11.10 -9.55
N SER A 537 27.47 11.19 -10.82
CA SER A 537 27.01 12.23 -11.74
C SER A 537 25.49 12.17 -11.90
N GLY A 538 24.81 13.31 -11.72
CA GLY A 538 23.36 13.40 -11.81
C GLY A 538 22.60 13.03 -10.52
N MET A 539 23.29 12.67 -9.43
CA MET A 539 22.65 12.42 -8.12
C MET A 539 22.23 13.73 -7.44
N ILE A 540 21.19 14.38 -7.98
CA ILE A 540 20.69 15.68 -7.52
C ILE A 540 20.17 15.67 -6.07
N ASN A 541 19.81 14.48 -5.55
CA ASN A 541 19.29 14.28 -4.20
C ASN A 541 20.37 13.99 -3.15
N LEU A 542 21.63 13.83 -3.56
CA LEU A 542 22.74 13.54 -2.65
C LEU A 542 22.98 14.73 -1.71
N GLN A 543 22.84 14.50 -0.40
CA GLN A 543 22.97 15.49 0.67
C GLN A 543 24.25 15.32 1.48
N TYR A 544 24.70 14.07 1.64
CA TYR A 544 25.89 13.72 2.42
C TYR A 544 26.79 12.80 1.59
N LEU A 545 28.06 13.19 1.48
CA LEU A 545 29.10 12.36 0.89
C LEU A 545 30.35 12.35 1.78
N ASN A 546 30.77 11.17 2.22
CA ASN A 546 32.07 10.96 2.85
C ASN A 546 32.91 10.03 1.99
N CYS A 547 33.96 10.55 1.34
CA CYS A 547 34.92 9.77 0.58
C CYS A 547 36.35 9.91 1.15
N ALA A 548 36.46 10.18 2.45
CA ALA A 548 37.76 10.33 3.11
C ALA A 548 38.64 9.07 2.98
N GLY A 549 39.96 9.24 2.89
CA GLY A 549 40.91 8.13 2.81
C GLY A 549 40.82 7.29 1.52
N THR A 550 40.19 7.81 0.47
CA THR A 550 40.11 7.19 -0.86
C THR A 550 41.15 7.79 -1.81
N GLN A 551 41.21 7.29 -3.06
CA GLN A 551 42.12 7.79 -4.09
C GLN A 551 41.49 8.82 -5.03
N VAL A 552 40.32 9.35 -4.68
CA VAL A 552 39.59 10.33 -5.50
C VAL A 552 40.47 11.57 -5.73
N ASP A 553 40.58 12.01 -6.98
CA ASP A 553 41.38 13.17 -7.40
C ASP A 553 40.55 14.34 -7.97
N SER A 554 39.27 14.11 -8.26
CA SER A 554 38.39 15.08 -8.91
C SER A 554 36.98 15.06 -8.30
N LEU A 555 36.41 16.26 -8.16
CA LEU A 555 35.03 16.50 -7.70
C LEU A 555 34.08 16.84 -8.85
N GLY A 556 34.51 16.71 -10.11
CA GLY A 556 33.71 17.13 -11.29
C GLY A 556 32.30 16.55 -11.33
N ALA A 557 32.16 15.27 -10.97
CA ALA A 557 30.87 14.57 -10.91
C ALA A 557 29.86 15.19 -9.93
N LEU A 558 30.33 15.91 -8.91
CA LEU A 558 29.47 16.52 -7.88
C LEU A 558 28.87 17.86 -8.31
N SER A 559 29.29 18.43 -9.45
CA SER A 559 28.80 19.74 -9.93
C SER A 559 27.27 19.82 -10.08
N SER A 560 26.60 18.68 -10.26
CA SER A 560 25.14 18.54 -10.37
C SER A 560 24.43 18.22 -9.05
N ALA A 561 25.15 17.92 -7.96
CA ALA A 561 24.61 17.53 -6.66
C ALA A 561 24.10 18.75 -5.87
N ARG A 562 23.03 19.40 -6.36
CA ARG A 562 22.48 20.64 -5.80
C ARG A 562 21.97 20.52 -4.36
N SER A 563 21.64 19.31 -3.93
CA SER A 563 21.21 19.03 -2.56
C SER A 563 22.36 18.78 -1.60
N LEU A 564 23.62 18.76 -2.06
CA LEU A 564 24.77 18.44 -1.22
C LEU A 564 24.94 19.49 -0.12
N ARG A 565 25.03 19.01 1.12
CA ARG A 565 25.20 19.84 2.33
C ARG A 565 26.49 19.51 3.06
N VAL A 566 26.89 18.24 3.06
CA VAL A 566 28.07 17.76 3.76
C VAL A 566 28.96 16.98 2.81
N LEU A 567 30.21 17.41 2.70
CA LEU A 567 31.24 16.74 1.90
C LEU A 567 32.50 16.53 2.74
N ASN A 568 32.95 15.29 2.85
CA ASN A 568 34.23 14.94 3.45
C ASN A 568 35.15 14.31 2.40
N ILE A 569 36.25 15.01 2.09
CA ILE A 569 37.30 14.61 1.15
C ILE A 569 38.67 14.52 1.85
N ASP A 570 38.70 14.32 3.17
CA ASP A 570 39.94 14.20 3.94
C ASP A 570 40.84 13.09 3.38
N LYS A 571 42.15 13.31 3.31
CA LYS A 571 43.15 12.32 2.86
C LYS A 571 42.86 11.75 1.46
N THR A 572 42.29 12.55 0.57
CA THR A 572 42.12 12.24 -0.86
C THR A 572 43.20 12.91 -1.70
N SER A 573 43.21 12.61 -3.00
CA SER A 573 44.12 13.22 -3.99
C SER A 573 43.52 14.46 -4.67
N VAL A 574 42.38 14.96 -4.18
CA VAL A 574 41.67 16.11 -4.76
C VAL A 574 42.55 17.35 -4.72
N SER A 575 42.75 18.01 -5.87
CA SER A 575 43.63 19.17 -6.00
C SER A 575 42.89 20.50 -6.21
N SER A 576 41.57 20.48 -6.41
CA SER A 576 40.77 21.68 -6.69
C SER A 576 39.36 21.60 -6.11
N LEU A 577 38.91 22.69 -5.47
CA LEU A 577 37.54 22.89 -4.98
C LEU A 577 36.62 23.56 -6.01
N MET A 578 37.14 23.96 -7.18
CA MET A 578 36.37 24.67 -8.20
C MET A 578 35.02 24.02 -8.56
N PRO A 579 34.89 22.67 -8.65
CA PRO A 579 33.60 22.03 -8.93
C PRO A 579 32.49 22.29 -7.89
N LEU A 580 32.85 22.73 -6.68
CA LEU A 580 31.89 23.01 -5.61
C LEU A 580 31.27 24.42 -5.71
N ASN A 581 31.85 25.33 -6.50
CA ASN A 581 31.37 26.71 -6.63
C ASN A 581 29.96 26.80 -7.24
N SER A 582 29.48 25.75 -7.93
CA SER A 582 28.12 25.69 -8.47
C SER A 582 27.09 25.15 -7.48
N ILE A 583 27.52 24.65 -6.32
CA ILE A 583 26.68 24.02 -5.31
C ILE A 583 26.34 25.04 -4.23
N ALA A 584 25.23 25.75 -4.41
CA ALA A 584 24.73 26.66 -3.40
C ALA A 584 24.24 25.87 -2.16
N GLY A 585 24.82 26.16 -0.99
CA GLY A 585 24.36 25.62 0.28
C GLY A 585 25.16 24.44 0.84
N ILE A 586 26.42 24.24 0.43
CA ILE A 586 27.33 23.37 1.20
C ILE A 586 27.48 23.99 2.60
N GLN A 587 27.07 23.24 3.62
CA GLN A 587 27.15 23.66 5.01
C GLN A 587 28.49 23.26 5.62
N ARG A 588 29.02 22.10 5.21
CA ARG A 588 30.26 21.55 5.75
C ARG A 588 31.12 20.91 4.68
N LEU A 589 32.39 21.29 4.66
CA LEU A 589 33.43 20.71 3.80
C LEU A 589 34.63 20.32 4.65
N SER A 590 35.09 19.08 4.58
CA SER A 590 36.34 18.64 5.19
C SER A 590 37.34 18.28 4.10
N CYS A 591 38.54 18.88 4.12
CA CYS A 591 39.56 18.69 3.10
C CYS A 591 40.99 18.55 3.67
N GLU A 592 41.09 17.95 4.86
CA GLU A 592 42.38 17.75 5.52
C GLU A 592 43.29 16.81 4.73
N SER A 593 44.60 17.06 4.77
CA SER A 593 45.60 16.20 4.12
C SER A 593 45.34 15.97 2.61
N THR A 594 44.80 16.96 1.92
CA THR A 594 44.65 16.98 0.46
C THR A 594 45.76 17.81 -0.20
N PRO A 595 46.08 17.62 -1.49
CA PRO A 595 47.07 18.42 -2.22
C PRO A 595 46.56 19.82 -2.64
N ILE A 596 45.41 20.27 -2.11
CA ILE A 596 44.85 21.59 -2.41
C ILE A 596 45.77 22.68 -1.85
N GLN A 597 46.13 23.63 -2.70
CA GLN A 597 46.92 24.80 -2.29
C GLN A 597 46.17 25.63 -1.25
N GLU A 598 46.86 26.05 -0.20
CA GLU A 598 46.28 26.81 0.92
C GLU A 598 45.56 28.08 0.45
N GLU A 599 46.13 28.80 -0.52
CA GLU A 599 45.52 30.02 -1.06
C GLU A 599 44.16 29.73 -1.70
N LYS A 600 43.97 28.54 -2.28
CA LYS A 600 42.70 28.12 -2.88
C LYS A 600 41.67 27.74 -1.82
N VAL A 601 42.08 27.13 -0.71
CA VAL A 601 41.20 26.85 0.42
C VAL A 601 40.73 28.15 1.08
N ILE A 602 41.66 29.08 1.34
CA ILE A 602 41.34 30.39 1.91
C ILE A 602 40.41 31.18 0.97
N GLN A 603 40.65 31.14 -0.34
CA GLN A 603 39.77 31.79 -1.32
C GLN A 603 38.36 31.18 -1.26
N PHE A 604 38.24 29.85 -1.22
CA PHE A 604 36.94 29.18 -1.10
C PHE A 604 36.21 29.57 0.20
N ILE A 605 36.93 29.63 1.32
CA ILE A 605 36.40 30.09 2.62
C ILE A 605 35.85 31.51 2.53
N ARG A 606 36.49 32.41 1.79
CA ARG A 606 36.01 33.79 1.61
C ARG A 606 34.76 33.85 0.73
N ASP A 607 34.73 33.05 -0.33
CA ASP A 607 33.63 33.03 -1.30
C ASP A 607 32.37 32.34 -0.75
N HIS A 608 32.51 31.44 0.22
CA HIS A 608 31.40 30.66 0.84
C HIS A 608 31.34 30.86 2.37
N PRO A 609 30.94 32.04 2.86
CA PRO A 609 30.99 32.39 4.29
C PRO A 609 30.07 31.55 5.19
N GLU A 610 29.06 30.88 4.63
CA GLU A 610 28.12 29.99 5.32
C GLU A 610 28.67 28.57 5.50
N THR A 611 29.73 28.20 4.78
CA THR A 611 30.34 26.87 4.87
C THR A 611 31.37 26.83 5.99
N VAL A 612 31.27 25.82 6.85
CA VAL A 612 32.34 25.43 7.78
C VAL A 612 33.32 24.53 7.03
N VAL A 613 34.53 25.04 6.81
CA VAL A 613 35.61 24.32 6.09
C VAL A 613 36.64 23.79 7.08
N ILE A 614 36.75 22.48 7.22
CA ILE A 614 37.74 21.83 8.08
C ILE A 614 39.03 21.60 7.29
N TYR A 615 40.08 22.33 7.67
CA TYR A 615 41.40 22.32 7.02
C TYR A 615 42.50 22.74 8.02
N LYS A 616 43.57 21.94 8.12
CA LYS A 616 44.69 22.17 9.06
C LYS A 616 44.28 22.14 10.54
N THR A 617 43.44 21.18 10.94
CA THR A 617 43.01 21.03 12.35
C THR A 617 44.18 20.95 13.32
N ASN A 618 45.29 20.29 12.95
CA ASN A 618 46.48 20.20 13.80
C ASN A 618 47.11 21.58 14.10
N GLN A 619 47.13 22.49 13.11
CA GLN A 619 47.64 23.85 13.32
C GLN A 619 46.72 24.63 14.27
N LEU A 620 45.41 24.60 14.03
CA LEU A 620 44.45 25.26 14.91
C LEU A 620 44.42 24.68 16.33
N SER A 621 44.65 23.36 16.46
CA SER A 621 44.76 22.72 17.77
C SER A 621 46.01 23.19 18.53
N LEU A 622 47.15 23.30 17.85
CA LEU A 622 48.38 23.85 18.43
C LEU A 622 48.20 25.33 18.80
N TRP A 623 47.58 26.11 17.92
CA TRP A 623 47.21 27.51 18.17
C TRP A 623 46.35 27.63 19.43
N TRP A 624 45.23 26.90 19.51
CA TRP A 624 44.34 26.89 20.67
C TRP A 624 45.07 26.52 21.96
N ASN A 625 45.88 25.46 21.92
CA ASN A 625 46.63 25.02 23.10
C ASN A 625 47.62 26.08 23.58
N GLY A 626 48.24 26.82 22.65
CA GLY A 626 49.14 27.94 22.93
C GLY A 626 48.45 29.24 23.38
N LEU A 627 47.12 29.34 23.29
CA LEU A 627 46.41 30.56 23.68
C LEU A 627 46.53 30.86 25.18
N PRO A 628 46.77 32.14 25.55
CA PRO A 628 46.65 32.58 26.93
C PRO A 628 45.25 32.28 27.51
N PRO A 629 45.12 32.03 28.83
CA PRO A 629 43.82 31.75 29.45
C PRO A 629 42.74 32.80 29.16
N ALA A 630 43.12 34.08 29.16
CA ALA A 630 42.22 35.18 28.84
C ALA A 630 41.61 35.05 27.43
N TRP A 631 42.40 34.65 26.43
CA TRP A 631 41.88 34.42 25.07
C TRP A 631 40.92 33.24 25.00
N LYS A 632 41.20 32.15 25.75
CA LYS A 632 40.28 31.00 25.80
C LYS A 632 38.94 31.36 26.44
N GLU A 633 38.94 32.24 27.45
CA GLU A 633 37.73 32.76 28.08
C GLU A 633 36.90 33.56 27.06
N GLU A 634 37.49 34.58 26.40
CA GLU A 634 36.77 35.40 25.41
C GLU A 634 36.19 34.58 24.25
N LEU A 635 36.95 33.61 23.72
CA LEU A 635 36.50 32.82 22.56
C LEU A 635 35.40 31.80 22.91
N ARG A 636 35.34 31.34 24.15
CA ARG A 636 34.24 30.46 24.64
C ARG A 636 32.91 31.18 24.70
N GLU A 637 32.91 32.50 24.83
CA GLU A 637 31.69 33.30 24.82
C GLU A 637 31.16 33.55 23.40
N GLN A 638 32.03 33.44 22.39
CA GLN A 638 31.66 33.64 20.98
C GLN A 638 31.09 32.37 20.33
N VAL A 639 31.54 31.19 20.75
CA VAL A 639 31.14 29.90 20.17
C VAL A 639 30.81 28.94 21.31
N SER A 640 29.62 28.34 21.27
CA SER A 640 29.19 27.37 22.28
C SER A 640 30.04 26.10 22.21
N MET A 641 30.96 25.93 23.16
CA MET A 641 31.90 24.80 23.19
C MET A 641 32.13 24.24 24.60
N GLY A 642 32.65 23.01 24.67
CA GLY A 642 33.10 22.40 25.93
C GLY A 642 34.47 22.89 26.38
N ASP A 643 35.07 22.23 27.37
CA ASP A 643 36.40 22.63 27.89
C ASP A 643 37.51 22.59 26.83
N ILE A 644 37.43 21.61 25.93
CA ILE A 644 38.35 21.43 24.79
C ILE A 644 37.49 21.50 23.52
N PRO A 645 37.73 22.48 22.63
CA PRO A 645 36.99 22.58 21.39
C PRO A 645 37.33 21.40 20.48
N ASP A 646 36.31 20.86 19.82
CA ASP A 646 36.51 19.91 18.75
C ASP A 646 37.00 20.60 17.47
N ARG A 647 37.30 19.81 16.44
CA ARG A 647 37.81 20.34 15.17
C ARG A 647 36.84 21.30 14.50
N GLU A 648 35.53 21.10 14.64
CA GLU A 648 34.53 21.97 14.00
C GLU A 648 34.48 23.31 14.71
N GLN A 649 34.43 23.28 16.04
CA GLN A 649 34.45 24.47 16.89
C GLN A 649 35.72 25.31 16.67
N LEU A 650 36.89 24.67 16.50
CA LEU A 650 38.13 25.40 16.17
C LEU A 650 38.04 26.19 14.87
N HIS A 651 37.40 25.62 13.83
CA HIS A 651 37.23 26.30 12.56
C HIS A 651 36.11 27.35 12.62
N GLU A 652 35.04 27.10 13.37
CA GLU A 652 34.01 28.10 13.65
C GLU A 652 34.61 29.36 14.30
N ILE A 653 35.52 29.20 15.26
CA ILE A 653 36.26 30.30 15.89
C ILE A 653 37.14 31.04 14.87
N ALA A 654 37.97 30.32 14.10
CA ALA A 654 38.87 30.92 13.11
C ALA A 654 38.13 31.65 11.98
N PHE A 655 36.84 31.36 11.80
CA PHE A 655 35.99 31.92 10.75
C PHE A 655 34.98 32.95 11.25
N LEU A 656 35.08 33.38 12.51
CA LEU A 656 34.27 34.47 13.05
C LEU A 656 34.43 35.74 12.19
N LYS A 657 33.30 36.32 11.80
CA LYS A 657 33.24 37.59 11.05
C LYS A 657 33.39 38.81 11.96
N SER A 658 32.87 38.69 13.17
CA SER A 658 32.92 39.74 14.19
C SER A 658 33.40 39.12 15.49
N LEU A 659 34.26 39.86 16.19
CA LEU A 659 34.78 39.48 17.49
C LEU A 659 34.71 40.69 18.42
N THR A 660 34.07 40.49 19.57
CA THR A 660 34.06 41.46 20.66
C THR A 660 34.82 40.89 21.84
N ILE A 661 35.82 41.64 22.30
CA ILE A 661 36.56 41.37 23.53
C ILE A 661 35.96 42.24 24.62
N GLU A 662 35.54 41.63 25.72
CA GLU A 662 34.83 42.32 26.79
C GLU A 662 35.67 43.40 27.48
N GLU A 663 34.99 44.41 28.03
CA GLU A 663 35.64 45.47 28.80
C GLU A 663 36.28 44.89 30.07
N ASN A 664 37.51 45.31 30.40
CA ASN A 664 38.33 44.78 31.49
C ASN A 664 38.88 43.36 31.27
N SER A 665 38.80 42.84 30.05
CA SER A 665 39.49 41.61 29.67
C SER A 665 40.99 41.67 30.03
N LYS A 666 41.53 40.51 30.42
CA LYS A 666 42.98 40.34 30.67
C LYS A 666 43.78 40.21 29.36
N VAL A 667 43.13 40.27 28.20
CA VAL A 667 43.80 40.29 26.89
C VAL A 667 44.69 41.52 26.77
N SER A 668 45.97 41.28 26.48
CA SER A 668 47.00 42.32 26.31
C SER A 668 47.75 42.26 24.98
N SER A 669 47.51 41.22 24.17
CA SER A 669 48.15 41.01 22.87
C SER A 669 47.14 40.45 21.87
N LEU A 670 47.24 40.89 20.62
CA LEU A 670 46.37 40.49 19.50
C LEU A 670 46.97 39.40 18.61
N GLU A 671 48.14 38.85 18.96
CA GLU A 671 48.80 37.77 18.18
C GLU A 671 47.86 36.62 17.80
N PRO A 672 46.94 36.14 18.68
CA PRO A 672 45.99 35.08 18.30
C PRO A 672 45.10 35.36 17.11
N LEU A 673 44.87 36.62 16.73
CA LEU A 673 43.99 37.00 15.62
C LEU A 673 44.55 36.62 14.24
N GLN A 674 45.81 36.22 14.14
CA GLN A 674 46.44 35.84 12.86
C GLN A 674 45.78 34.63 12.18
N GLU A 675 45.10 33.77 12.94
CA GLU A 675 44.35 32.62 12.39
C GLU A 675 42.95 33.02 11.88
N PHE A 676 42.48 34.25 12.13
CA PHE A 676 41.13 34.68 11.77
C PHE A 676 41.07 35.16 10.31
N VAL A 677 40.73 34.26 9.40
CA VAL A 677 40.76 34.52 7.95
C VAL A 677 39.51 35.24 7.41
N ARG A 678 38.45 35.37 8.22
CA ARG A 678 37.17 36.02 7.86
C ARG A 678 36.84 37.27 8.69
N LEU A 679 37.67 37.65 9.66
CA LEU A 679 37.32 38.74 10.58
C LEU A 679 37.24 40.08 9.84
N THR A 680 36.06 40.69 9.87
CA THR A 680 35.75 42.00 9.30
C THR A 680 35.52 43.05 10.36
N GLU A 681 35.12 42.65 11.57
CA GLU A 681 34.79 43.57 12.65
C GLU A 681 35.50 43.14 13.94
N LEU A 682 36.21 44.07 14.56
CA LEU A 682 36.91 43.82 15.81
C LEU A 682 36.61 44.93 16.82
N THR A 683 36.09 44.53 17.97
CA THR A 683 35.87 45.41 19.12
C THR A 683 36.76 44.98 20.27
N LEU A 684 37.65 45.88 20.70
CA LEU A 684 38.46 45.75 21.91
C LEU A 684 38.39 47.07 22.68
N THR A 685 37.44 47.21 23.60
CA THR A 685 37.27 48.46 24.38
C THR A 685 37.74 48.26 25.81
N GLY A 686 38.58 49.15 26.33
CA GLY A 686 38.98 49.10 27.75
C GLY A 686 39.78 47.84 28.13
N THR A 687 40.61 47.34 27.22
CA THR A 687 41.53 46.21 27.45
C THR A 687 42.94 46.71 27.79
N ARG A 688 43.94 45.81 27.84
CA ARG A 688 45.36 46.16 28.06
C ARG A 688 46.19 46.16 26.79
N VAL A 689 45.55 46.11 25.62
CA VAL A 689 46.24 46.07 24.32
C VAL A 689 46.92 47.40 24.03
N ALA A 690 48.25 47.38 23.94
CA ALA A 690 49.05 48.58 23.63
C ALA A 690 49.54 48.65 22.17
N SER A 691 49.53 47.51 21.46
CA SER A 691 50.04 47.39 20.10
C SER A 691 49.00 46.78 19.17
N LEU A 692 48.84 47.40 18.00
CA LEU A 692 48.00 46.91 16.90
C LEU A 692 48.81 46.13 15.85
N GLU A 693 50.10 45.84 16.10
CA GLU A 693 50.99 45.18 15.14
C GLU A 693 50.40 43.90 14.52
N PRO A 694 49.74 43.01 15.29
CA PRO A 694 49.14 41.79 14.72
C PRO A 694 48.04 42.04 13.69
N LEU A 695 47.44 43.25 13.65
CA LEU A 695 46.39 43.59 12.68
C LEU A 695 46.94 43.98 11.31
N ARG A 696 48.26 44.19 11.17
CA ARG A 696 48.88 44.74 9.94
C ARG A 696 48.54 43.97 8.67
N THR A 697 48.36 42.66 8.78
CA THR A 697 48.09 41.74 7.66
C THR A 697 46.60 41.38 7.52
N MET A 698 45.73 41.88 8.41
CA MET A 698 44.30 41.57 8.43
C MET A 698 43.50 42.41 7.42
N ASN A 699 43.81 42.26 6.14
CA ASN A 699 43.21 43.04 5.03
C ASN A 699 41.68 42.81 4.87
N THR A 700 41.11 41.85 5.59
CA THR A 700 39.65 41.61 5.67
C THR A 700 38.95 42.56 6.62
N LEU A 701 39.67 43.24 7.52
CA LEU A 701 39.07 44.13 8.51
C LEU A 701 38.39 45.34 7.83
N ARG A 702 37.21 45.68 8.32
CA ARG A 702 36.35 46.79 7.85
C ARG A 702 36.00 47.74 9.00
N ALA A 703 35.78 47.21 10.19
CA ALA A 703 35.53 48.01 11.39
C ALA A 703 36.50 47.66 12.52
N LEU A 704 37.09 48.68 13.13
CA LEU A 704 37.94 48.54 14.30
C LEU A 704 37.48 49.52 15.40
N ILE A 705 37.09 48.98 16.55
CA ILE A 705 36.82 49.74 17.77
C ILE A 705 37.89 49.38 18.79
N CYS A 706 38.81 50.31 19.05
CA CYS A 706 39.93 50.14 19.97
C CYS A 706 39.95 51.23 21.07
N ALA A 707 38.79 51.82 21.36
CA ALA A 707 38.64 52.89 22.34
C ALA A 707 39.10 52.48 23.74
N ARG A 708 39.58 53.46 24.53
CA ARG A 708 39.99 53.30 25.94
C ARG A 708 41.14 52.28 26.14
N ASN A 709 42.04 52.14 25.18
CA ASN A 709 43.25 51.31 25.29
C ASN A 709 44.54 52.15 25.27
N PRO A 710 45.67 51.64 25.79
CA PRO A 710 46.96 52.35 25.77
C PRO A 710 47.66 52.36 24.39
N ILE A 711 46.91 52.48 23.29
CA ILE A 711 47.41 52.47 21.91
C ILE A 711 47.98 53.85 21.55
N ARG A 712 49.27 53.89 21.17
CA ARG A 712 49.96 55.16 20.81
C ARG A 712 50.08 55.39 19.30
N SER A 713 50.08 54.32 18.51
CA SER A 713 50.37 54.39 17.08
C SER A 713 49.35 53.62 16.27
N LEU A 714 48.89 54.24 15.19
CA LEU A 714 48.03 53.63 14.17
C LEU A 714 48.85 53.09 12.98
N GLU A 715 50.19 53.15 13.01
CA GLU A 715 51.08 52.67 11.93
C GLU A 715 50.78 51.23 11.46
N PRO A 716 50.41 50.28 12.35
CA PRO A 716 50.02 48.94 11.91
C PRO A 716 48.81 48.91 10.97
N LEU A 717 47.92 49.89 11.06
CA LEU A 717 46.70 49.93 10.25
C LEU A 717 46.94 50.50 8.84
N ALA A 718 48.12 51.07 8.55
CA ALA A 718 48.34 51.85 7.33
C ALA A 718 48.06 51.08 6.01
N SER A 719 48.19 49.76 6.02
CA SER A 719 47.88 48.87 4.89
C SER A 719 46.40 48.47 4.77
N LEU A 720 45.58 48.74 5.79
CA LEU A 720 44.17 48.35 5.85
C LEU A 720 43.29 49.40 5.16
N THR A 721 43.52 49.63 3.87
CA THR A 721 42.87 50.70 3.09
C THR A 721 41.36 50.52 2.91
N GLU A 722 40.85 49.31 3.13
CA GLU A 722 39.43 48.94 3.07
C GLU A 722 38.67 49.19 4.39
N LEU A 723 39.32 49.74 5.41
CA LEU A 723 38.67 50.05 6.68
C LEU A 723 37.64 51.18 6.48
N THR A 724 36.40 50.95 6.90
CA THR A 724 35.28 51.90 6.79
C THR A 724 34.96 52.57 8.12
N TYR A 725 35.26 51.92 9.25
CA TYR A 725 34.99 52.42 10.59
C TYR A 725 36.22 52.29 11.50
N LEU A 726 36.67 53.41 12.07
CA LEU A 726 37.75 53.44 13.05
C LEU A 726 37.36 54.26 14.28
N ASP A 727 37.31 53.60 15.43
CA ASP A 727 37.15 54.24 16.73
C ASP A 727 38.38 54.00 17.60
N CYS A 728 39.16 55.06 17.80
CA CYS A 728 40.34 55.10 18.68
C CYS A 728 40.16 56.11 19.81
N GLN A 729 38.91 56.35 20.25
CA GLN A 729 38.63 57.32 21.31
C GLN A 729 39.35 57.01 22.62
N ASN A 730 39.73 58.06 23.36
CA ASN A 730 40.39 57.94 24.66
C ASN A 730 41.66 57.06 24.64
N THR A 731 42.45 57.17 23.56
CA THR A 731 43.76 56.52 23.42
C THR A 731 44.86 57.59 23.33
N PRO A 732 46.13 57.28 23.67
CA PRO A 732 47.25 58.21 23.53
C PRO A 732 47.75 58.39 22.08
N VAL A 733 46.90 58.19 21.06
CA VAL A 733 47.24 58.43 19.65
C VAL A 733 47.49 59.92 19.40
N GLU A 734 48.60 60.24 18.73
CA GLU A 734 49.02 61.61 18.42
C GLU A 734 49.00 61.94 16.92
N ASP A 735 49.24 60.93 16.06
CA ASP A 735 49.40 61.11 14.61
C ASP A 735 48.38 60.28 13.81
N LEU A 736 47.66 60.97 12.91
CA LEU A 736 46.72 60.36 11.97
C LEU A 736 47.36 60.09 10.59
N LYS A 737 48.65 60.36 10.39
CA LYS A 737 49.35 60.06 9.14
C LYS A 737 49.16 58.61 8.66
N PRO A 738 49.16 57.58 9.53
CA PRO A 738 48.96 56.19 9.09
C PRO A 738 47.66 55.95 8.33
N ILE A 739 46.60 56.72 8.63
CA ILE A 739 45.27 56.51 8.03
C ILE A 739 45.02 57.38 6.79
N ARG A 740 46.02 58.12 6.30
CA ARG A 740 45.84 59.09 5.20
C ARG A 740 45.39 58.47 3.87
N ASP A 741 45.71 57.19 3.66
CA ASP A 741 45.47 56.46 2.42
C ASP A 741 44.22 55.54 2.51
N MET A 742 43.48 55.59 3.64
CA MET A 742 42.26 54.78 3.88
C MET A 742 41.02 55.43 3.23
N ILE A 743 40.99 55.50 1.91
CA ILE A 743 39.95 56.22 1.15
C ILE A 743 38.55 55.65 1.43
N SER A 744 38.43 54.37 1.80
CA SER A 744 37.15 53.74 2.16
C SER A 744 36.60 54.14 3.54
N LEU A 745 37.36 54.92 4.35
CA LEU A 745 36.96 55.29 5.70
C LEU A 745 35.76 56.24 5.70
N GLU A 746 34.65 55.80 6.28
CA GLU A 746 33.40 56.56 6.40
C GLU A 746 33.24 57.19 7.79
N THR A 747 33.73 56.51 8.83
CA THR A 747 33.62 56.98 10.22
C THR A 747 34.98 56.97 10.91
N LEU A 748 35.37 58.13 11.46
CA LEU A 748 36.54 58.27 12.31
C LEU A 748 36.16 58.90 13.66
N LYS A 749 36.37 58.15 14.74
CA LYS A 749 36.25 58.65 16.10
C LYS A 749 37.62 58.67 16.77
N CYS A 750 38.18 59.86 16.92
CA CYS A 750 39.49 60.10 17.56
C CYS A 750 39.37 61.08 18.74
N SER A 751 38.19 61.16 19.35
CA SER A 751 37.93 62.06 20.47
C SER A 751 38.67 61.64 21.74
N GLY A 752 39.10 62.61 22.56
CA GLY A 752 39.90 62.34 23.76
C GLY A 752 41.31 61.81 23.49
N THR A 753 41.80 61.91 22.24
CA THR A 753 43.18 61.58 21.86
C THR A 753 44.09 62.82 21.92
N GLN A 754 45.38 62.63 21.64
CA GLN A 754 46.38 63.72 21.59
C GLN A 754 46.56 64.31 20.17
N VAL A 755 45.67 63.95 19.24
CA VAL A 755 45.69 64.45 17.86
C VAL A 755 45.59 65.99 17.85
N SER A 756 46.45 66.62 17.04
CA SER A 756 46.49 68.08 16.87
C SER A 756 46.40 68.55 15.42
N LYS A 757 46.54 67.64 14.45
CA LYS A 757 46.59 67.94 13.02
C LYS A 757 45.67 67.02 12.23
N LEU A 758 44.74 67.61 11.47
CA LEU A 758 43.84 66.88 10.57
C LEU A 758 44.32 66.82 9.12
N LYS A 759 45.54 67.29 8.81
CA LYS A 759 46.12 67.22 7.45
C LYS A 759 46.02 65.83 6.81
N PRO A 760 46.28 64.72 7.53
CA PRO A 760 46.14 63.38 6.97
C PRO A 760 44.74 63.02 6.44
N LEU A 761 43.68 63.69 6.93
CA LEU A 761 42.31 63.39 6.53
C LEU A 761 41.91 64.00 5.18
N SER A 762 42.74 64.87 4.59
CA SER A 762 42.37 65.65 3.40
C SER A 762 42.06 64.78 2.16
N SER A 763 42.54 63.55 2.13
CA SER A 763 42.34 62.58 1.04
C SER A 763 41.18 61.60 1.29
N LEU A 764 40.55 61.63 2.46
CA LEU A 764 39.51 60.68 2.86
C LEU A 764 38.14 61.13 2.37
N ILE A 765 37.98 61.20 1.05
CA ILE A 765 36.81 61.79 0.38
C ILE A 765 35.47 61.10 0.69
N ASN A 766 35.50 59.86 1.20
CA ASN A 766 34.31 59.12 1.62
C ASN A 766 33.96 59.29 3.12
N LEU A 767 34.71 60.12 3.86
CA LEU A 767 34.48 60.33 5.28
C LEU A 767 33.16 61.07 5.50
N ARG A 768 32.23 60.43 6.21
CA ARG A 768 30.89 60.94 6.56
C ARG A 768 30.82 61.44 7.99
N GLN A 769 31.47 60.76 8.92
CA GLN A 769 31.43 61.11 10.34
C GLN A 769 32.84 61.31 10.90
N LEU A 770 33.08 62.47 11.51
CA LEU A 770 34.32 62.78 12.22
C LEU A 770 34.03 63.27 13.64
N GLU A 771 34.46 62.50 14.63
CA GLU A 771 34.45 62.90 16.04
C GLU A 771 35.88 63.16 16.54
N CYS A 772 36.23 64.44 16.73
CA CYS A 772 37.54 64.87 17.22
C CYS A 772 37.45 65.83 18.43
N TYR A 773 36.35 65.77 19.19
CA TYR A 773 36.17 66.58 20.38
C TYR A 773 37.14 66.17 21.50
N ASN A 774 37.39 67.05 22.48
CA ASN A 774 38.40 66.82 23.53
C ASN A 774 39.82 66.54 22.97
N THR A 775 40.22 67.20 21.88
CA THR A 775 41.56 67.08 21.28
C THR A 775 42.28 68.44 21.21
N SER A 776 43.53 68.46 20.73
CA SER A 776 44.30 69.71 20.57
C SER A 776 44.29 70.24 19.12
N VAL A 777 43.31 69.83 18.31
CA VAL A 777 43.15 70.29 16.93
C VAL A 777 42.90 71.80 16.90
N LYS A 778 43.55 72.49 15.96
CA LYS A 778 43.52 73.97 15.83
C LYS A 778 42.99 74.50 14.51
N LYS A 779 42.83 73.65 13.48
CA LYS A 779 42.54 74.09 12.10
C LYS A 779 41.66 73.08 11.37
N LEU A 780 40.58 73.56 10.77
CA LEU A 780 39.65 72.76 9.94
C LEU A 780 39.95 72.85 8.44
N LYS A 781 40.88 73.69 8.00
CA LYS A 781 41.18 73.93 6.57
C LYS A 781 41.48 72.68 5.73
N HIS A 782 41.85 71.57 6.38
CA HIS A 782 42.19 70.31 5.74
C HIS A 782 40.98 69.42 5.47
N LEU A 783 39.82 69.76 6.01
CA LEU A 783 38.55 69.08 5.73
C LEU A 783 37.75 69.76 4.62
N ARG A 784 38.28 70.85 4.00
CA ARG A 784 37.52 71.72 3.10
C ARG A 784 36.98 70.99 1.85
N ASP A 785 37.67 69.95 1.42
CA ASP A 785 37.34 69.24 0.18
C ASP A 785 36.59 67.91 0.48
N LEU A 786 36.15 67.69 1.73
CA LEU A 786 35.41 66.50 2.18
C LEU A 786 33.89 66.74 2.10
N TYR A 787 33.37 66.87 0.89
CA TYR A 787 31.96 67.21 0.65
C TYR A 787 30.95 66.14 1.08
N GLN A 788 31.40 64.91 1.38
CA GLN A 788 30.55 63.84 1.91
C GLN A 788 30.45 63.84 3.43
N LEU A 789 31.11 64.77 4.13
CA LEU A 789 31.06 64.83 5.58
C LEU A 789 29.66 65.27 6.05
N GLU A 790 28.93 64.34 6.65
CA GLU A 790 27.58 64.51 7.18
C GLU A 790 27.60 65.02 8.63
N GLU A 791 28.59 64.61 9.43
CA GLU A 791 28.69 64.98 10.84
C GLU A 791 30.13 65.30 11.28
N LEU A 792 30.30 66.45 11.93
CA LEU A 792 31.56 66.89 12.55
C LEU A 792 31.33 67.28 14.02
N ARG A 793 31.84 66.47 14.95
CA ARG A 793 31.87 66.80 16.38
C ARG A 793 33.26 67.27 16.79
N CYS A 794 33.37 68.53 17.20
CA CYS A 794 34.67 69.17 17.47
C CYS A 794 34.66 70.16 18.65
N TYR A 795 33.72 70.00 19.59
CA TYR A 795 33.68 70.78 20.84
C TYR A 795 34.88 70.48 21.76
N ASN A 796 35.19 71.41 22.67
CA ASN A 796 36.38 71.30 23.53
C ASN A 796 37.68 70.99 22.76
N THR A 797 37.89 71.67 21.64
CA THR A 797 39.13 71.67 20.86
C THR A 797 39.79 73.05 20.92
N ARG A 798 40.89 73.27 20.19
CA ARG A 798 41.53 74.59 20.02
C ARG A 798 41.14 75.27 18.70
N ILE A 799 40.07 74.82 18.05
CA ILE A 799 39.52 75.42 16.84
C ILE A 799 38.81 76.72 17.24
N SER A 800 39.04 77.80 16.49
CA SER A 800 38.33 79.08 16.73
C SER A 800 36.92 79.07 16.13
N SER A 801 35.96 79.76 16.75
CA SER A 801 34.58 79.91 16.22
C SER A 801 34.56 80.36 14.76
N ARG A 802 35.44 81.31 14.38
CA ARG A 802 35.60 81.79 13.00
C ARG A 802 35.96 80.68 12.00
N GLU A 803 36.75 79.69 12.41
CA GLU A 803 37.07 78.55 11.53
C GLU A 803 35.89 77.59 11.39
N VAL A 804 35.07 77.44 12.43
CA VAL A 804 33.84 76.65 12.40
C VAL A 804 32.79 77.29 11.51
N ASP A 805 32.57 78.60 11.65
CA ASP A 805 31.64 79.35 10.80
C ASP A 805 32.07 79.25 9.32
N LYS A 806 33.38 79.43 9.04
CA LYS A 806 33.92 79.24 7.70
C LYS A 806 33.75 77.81 7.19
N PHE A 807 33.84 76.79 8.05
CA PHE A 807 33.62 75.41 7.65
C PHE A 807 32.14 75.17 7.29
N ARG A 808 31.21 75.64 8.13
CA ARG A 808 29.75 75.60 7.90
C ARG A 808 29.35 76.26 6.59
N ASP A 809 29.92 77.43 6.28
CA ASP A 809 29.65 78.13 5.01
C ASP A 809 30.07 77.30 3.78
N ASN A 810 31.12 76.48 3.90
CA ASN A 810 31.61 75.62 2.81
C ASN A 810 30.93 74.23 2.79
N HIS A 811 30.27 73.80 3.88
CA HIS A 811 29.64 72.48 4.04
C HIS A 811 28.26 72.65 4.70
N PRO A 812 27.26 73.23 4.00
CA PRO A 812 25.96 73.56 4.58
C PRO A 812 25.16 72.33 5.02
N ASP A 813 25.44 71.17 4.42
CA ASP A 813 24.75 69.90 4.68
C ASP A 813 25.40 69.08 5.82
N CYS A 814 26.53 69.55 6.38
CA CYS A 814 27.23 68.89 7.49
C CYS A 814 26.71 69.38 8.84
N GLU A 815 26.27 68.45 9.70
CA GLU A 815 25.94 68.74 11.09
C GLU A 815 27.21 69.00 11.91
N VAL A 816 27.41 70.25 12.33
CA VAL A 816 28.60 70.65 13.10
C VAL A 816 28.25 70.93 14.56
N VAL A 817 28.65 70.02 15.45
CA VAL A 817 28.52 70.15 16.90
C VAL A 817 29.80 70.77 17.50
N TYR A 818 29.68 72.03 17.93
CA TYR A 818 30.77 72.85 18.48
C TYR A 818 30.22 73.79 19.56
N TYR A 819 30.84 73.80 20.74
CA TYR A 819 30.60 74.73 21.85
C TYR A 819 31.84 74.84 22.75
#